data_AF-A0A3A8TWC2-F1
#
_entry.id   AF-A0A3A8TWC2-F1
#
_cell.length_a   1.000
_cell.length_b   1.000
_cell.length_c   1.000
_cell.angle_alpha   90.00
_cell.angle_beta   90.00
_cell.angle_gamma   90.00
#
_symmetry.space_group_name_H-M   'P 1'
#
loop_
_entity.id
_entity.type
_entity.pdbx_description
1 polymer ?
#
loop_
_entity_poly.entity_id
_entity_poly.type
_entity_poly.pdbx_seq_one_letter_code
_entity_poly.pdbx_strand_id
1 'polypeptide(L)'
;MGSRKGWQGLLGAGLIAAVGVAEAAPWRSVLYPSTWTPGYSQPGNPSRFLHDFSYAGYQMRQAEPPVRTDRVLDVTQAPYFADNTGTSDVTAVLQQALDDAGAVVGGGVVYLPRGTYRVAPPAGKPYALLIRYSNVVLRGQGATSTFLYNSATDMRSKRVVQVGPRDTTVSWTSASTAATALTQDAPNQATRIQVASVSGYTVGTWVVVRADLTAARSAELNMGTTWTSLPGPSFYRQVVAVDAATRMLTLDIPLRQGLLIRDAARVYRVPAHLSEVGVEHLAIGMRENPTPGLAEEDYTVQGTGAYQVHESTALLMNHVVDGWVRGVGSYRPPSNTQDVHVLSNGIDLNYARNVTVEGCEINKPQYKGGGGNGYLYSIRSSDSLVKDSVSYGGRHNFDFRSMHTTGNVLFNNRVSNGEKVSDFHMHLSAANLVDNTTLYQERFEAADRSPYGTTSHGVTTTESVFWNTNGAKPPSYGGTSVVRSQQYGQGYVIGMRGSATGVDVSVTTKTAPADLAEVAQSGNELVPQSLYVDQTQKRLGRAVEHDARVLVYQAENLKPTSTPDPSSTGVEAGPELGGVRYHNTSAVGAKVTYTLHPRTVGTFAVRVRTKRNNGRGQYRLDVNGVVVGGTRDEYSATTQFVEVELGTVTFTDLEPQAFTFTTVGKNAASTGYNVALDVIRLVRQ
;
A
#
# COMPACT_ATOMS: atom_id res chain seq x y z
N MET A 1 -82.99 11.91 -26.71
CA MET A 1 -81.77 11.34 -27.32
C MET A 1 -80.88 12.51 -27.71
N GLY A 2 -79.67 12.72 -27.25
CA GLY A 2 -78.81 12.11 -26.25
C GLY A 2 -77.76 13.15 -25.89
N SER A 3 -77.47 13.28 -24.59
CA SER A 3 -76.59 14.26 -23.99
C SER A 3 -75.12 14.06 -24.38
N ARG A 4 -74.46 15.13 -24.86
CA ARG A 4 -73.00 15.17 -24.99
C ARG A 4 -72.39 15.46 -23.62
N LYS A 5 -71.84 14.43 -22.98
CA LYS A 5 -71.03 14.55 -21.76
C LYS A 5 -69.71 15.23 -22.11
N GLY A 6 -69.41 16.34 -21.42
CA GLY A 6 -68.09 16.94 -21.41
C GLY A 6 -67.12 16.09 -20.60
N TRP A 7 -65.90 15.94 -21.10
CA TRP A 7 -64.75 15.47 -20.33
C TRP A 7 -63.83 16.66 -20.11
N GLN A 8 -63.88 17.20 -18.89
CA GLN A 8 -62.84 18.07 -18.34
C GLN A 8 -61.65 17.18 -18.01
N GLY A 9 -60.50 17.43 -18.65
CA GLY A 9 -59.23 16.80 -18.28
C GLY A 9 -58.77 17.32 -16.94
N LEU A 10 -58.80 16.48 -15.91
CA LEU A 10 -58.12 16.72 -14.64
C LEU A 10 -56.60 16.60 -14.87
N LEU A 11 -55.91 17.73 -14.75
CA LEU A 11 -54.47 17.78 -14.49
C LEU A 11 -54.23 17.25 -13.06
N GLY A 12 -53.96 15.95 -12.95
CA GLY A 12 -53.46 15.35 -11.72
C GLY A 12 -52.00 15.73 -11.51
N ALA A 13 -51.74 16.69 -10.63
CA ALA A 13 -50.42 16.91 -10.07
C ALA A 13 -50.04 15.71 -9.19
N GLY A 14 -49.30 14.76 -9.76
CA GLY A 14 -48.70 13.67 -9.01
C GLY A 14 -47.60 14.24 -8.10
N LEU A 15 -47.91 14.38 -6.80
CA LEU A 15 -46.87 14.50 -5.77
C LEU A 15 -46.03 13.21 -5.81
N ILE A 16 -44.82 13.29 -6.35
CA ILE A 16 -43.78 12.30 -6.07
C ILE A 16 -43.36 12.57 -4.63
N ALA A 17 -43.97 11.85 -3.69
CA ALA A 17 -43.46 11.78 -2.33
C ALA A 17 -42.08 11.11 -2.41
N ALA A 18 -41.02 11.89 -2.27
CA ALA A 18 -39.70 11.36 -2.00
C ALA A 18 -39.80 10.60 -0.67
N VAL A 19 -39.86 9.28 -0.75
CA VAL A 19 -39.73 8.42 0.43
C VAL A 19 -38.29 8.60 0.90
N GLY A 20 -38.09 9.50 1.86
CA GLY A 20 -36.83 9.61 2.57
C GLY A 20 -36.58 8.28 3.27
N VAL A 21 -35.64 7.50 2.74
CA VAL A 21 -35.12 6.34 3.47
C VAL A 21 -34.43 6.90 4.71
N ALA A 22 -34.94 6.58 5.89
CA ALA A 22 -34.31 6.98 7.14
C ALA A 22 -32.87 6.43 7.16
N GLU A 23 -31.89 7.32 7.32
CA GLU A 23 -30.48 6.93 7.42
C GLU A 23 -30.28 6.05 8.65
N ALA A 24 -29.59 4.91 8.48
CA ALA A 24 -29.35 3.99 9.59
C ALA A 24 -28.45 4.66 10.64
N ALA A 25 -28.74 4.40 11.92
CA ALA A 25 -28.03 5.07 13.02
C ALA A 25 -26.55 4.66 13.07
N PRO A 26 -25.63 5.60 13.34
CA PRO A 26 -24.22 5.30 13.51
C PRO A 26 -23.98 4.35 14.69
N TRP A 27 -23.01 3.46 14.57
CA TRP A 27 -22.70 2.45 15.59
C TRP A 27 -21.19 2.34 15.84
N ARG A 28 -20.79 1.74 16.97
CA ARG A 28 -19.39 1.51 17.35
C ARG A 28 -19.18 0.05 17.73
N SER A 29 -18.02 -0.49 17.41
CA SER A 29 -17.57 -1.79 17.90
C SER A 29 -17.51 -1.83 19.43
N VAL A 30 -17.82 -2.99 20.03
CA VAL A 30 -17.59 -3.21 21.47
C VAL A 30 -16.12 -3.11 21.87
N LEU A 31 -15.21 -3.29 20.90
CA LEU A 31 -13.76 -3.18 21.10
C LEU A 31 -13.23 -1.75 20.88
N TYR A 32 -14.06 -0.84 20.38
CA TYR A 32 -13.67 0.55 20.10
C TYR A 32 -14.75 1.56 20.51
N PRO A 33 -15.11 1.63 21.81
CA PRO A 33 -16.03 2.64 22.31
C PRO A 33 -15.48 4.06 22.09
N SER A 34 -16.32 5.08 22.23
CA SER A 34 -15.88 6.49 22.12
C SER A 34 -14.76 6.84 23.12
N THR A 35 -14.76 6.17 24.27
CA THR A 35 -13.77 6.29 25.35
C THR A 35 -12.52 5.43 25.16
N TRP A 36 -12.36 4.76 24.01
CA TRP A 36 -11.19 3.91 23.76
C TRP A 36 -9.88 4.68 23.94
N THR A 37 -8.93 4.02 24.60
CA THR A 37 -7.53 4.41 24.75
C THR A 37 -6.66 3.15 24.59
N PRO A 38 -5.36 3.29 24.24
CA PRO A 38 -4.45 2.14 24.17
C PRO A 38 -4.50 1.29 25.45
N GLY A 39 -4.61 -0.04 25.28
CA GLY A 39 -4.77 -0.99 26.39
C GLY A 39 -6.22 -1.28 26.79
N TYR A 40 -7.23 -0.67 26.13
CA TYR A 40 -8.62 -1.06 26.32
C TYR A 40 -8.86 -2.52 25.87
N SER A 41 -9.49 -3.30 26.75
CA SER A 41 -9.96 -4.66 26.48
C SER A 41 -11.46 -4.77 26.73
N GLN A 42 -12.14 -5.70 26.07
CA GLN A 42 -13.57 -5.92 26.25
C GLN A 42 -13.89 -6.25 27.72
N PRO A 43 -14.82 -5.52 28.37
CA PRO A 43 -15.32 -5.88 29.69
C PRO A 43 -15.85 -7.32 29.72
N GLY A 44 -15.40 -8.11 30.69
CA GLY A 44 -15.77 -9.53 30.81
C GLY A 44 -15.02 -10.50 29.89
N ASN A 45 -14.24 -10.00 28.92
CA ASN A 45 -13.34 -10.83 28.11
C ASN A 45 -12.05 -10.08 27.77
N PRO A 46 -11.07 -10.02 28.71
CA PRO A 46 -9.85 -9.24 28.53
C PRO A 46 -8.94 -9.76 27.41
N SER A 47 -9.17 -10.99 26.90
CA SER A 47 -8.44 -11.51 25.75
C SER A 47 -8.80 -10.79 24.45
N ARG A 48 -9.96 -10.12 24.38
CA ARG A 48 -10.41 -9.35 23.22
C ARG A 48 -10.05 -7.87 23.37
N PHE A 49 -9.23 -7.38 22.47
CA PHE A 49 -8.76 -6.00 22.45
C PHE A 49 -8.31 -5.63 21.03
N LEU A 50 -8.11 -4.34 20.79
CA LEU A 50 -7.50 -3.85 19.55
C LEU A 50 -6.10 -3.29 19.84
N HIS A 51 -5.17 -3.63 18.95
CA HIS A 51 -3.84 -3.02 18.93
C HIS A 51 -3.92 -1.55 18.52
N ASP A 52 -2.95 -0.76 18.97
CA ASP A 52 -2.75 0.61 18.48
C ASP A 52 -1.94 0.57 17.16
N PHE A 53 -2.64 0.68 16.04
CA PHE A 53 -2.06 0.65 14.69
C PHE A 53 -1.52 2.02 14.24
N SER A 54 -1.70 3.06 15.04
CA SER A 54 -1.34 4.43 14.65
C SER A 54 0.14 4.64 14.39
N TYR A 55 1.01 3.73 14.84
CA TYR A 55 2.45 3.78 14.59
C TYR A 55 2.85 3.35 13.18
N ALA A 56 1.92 2.83 12.37
CA ALA A 56 2.26 2.33 11.04
C ALA A 56 2.57 3.45 10.04
N GLY A 57 3.68 3.31 9.32
CA GLY A 57 4.11 4.22 8.24
C GLY A 57 5.29 5.12 8.62
N TYR A 58 5.76 5.89 7.64
CA TYR A 58 6.94 6.76 7.72
C TYR A 58 6.95 7.59 9.01
N GLN A 59 8.04 7.49 9.78
CA GLN A 59 8.26 8.16 11.06
C GLN A 59 7.06 8.03 12.02
N MET A 60 6.43 6.86 12.03
CA MET A 60 5.23 6.60 12.83
C MET A 60 4.13 7.64 12.59
N ARG A 61 3.95 8.11 11.35
CA ARG A 61 3.02 9.20 10.95
C ARG A 61 3.23 10.54 11.62
N GLN A 62 4.35 10.75 12.32
CA GLN A 62 4.67 12.06 12.86
C GLN A 62 4.92 13.08 11.73
N ALA A 63 5.40 12.60 10.57
CA ALA A 63 5.59 13.35 9.34
C ALA A 63 5.04 12.59 8.11
N GLU A 64 4.82 13.31 7.01
CA GLU A 64 4.66 12.71 5.68
C GLU A 64 6.03 12.45 5.04
N PRO A 65 6.17 11.44 4.15
CA PRO A 65 7.41 11.28 3.41
C PRO A 65 7.74 12.55 2.60
N PRO A 66 8.98 13.05 2.67
CA PRO A 66 9.33 14.38 2.17
C PRO A 66 9.38 14.43 0.64
N VAL A 67 8.97 15.57 0.06
CA VAL A 67 9.26 15.89 -1.35
C VAL A 67 10.59 16.64 -1.42
N ARG A 68 11.68 15.89 -1.57
CA ARG A 68 13.03 16.48 -1.62
C ARG A 68 13.26 17.29 -2.90
N THR A 69 13.70 18.53 -2.78
CA THR A 69 14.06 19.39 -3.92
C THR A 69 15.55 19.77 -3.93
N ASP A 70 16.28 19.31 -2.93
CA ASP A 70 17.71 19.49 -2.77
C ASP A 70 18.49 18.40 -3.52
N ARG A 71 19.66 18.78 -4.07
CA ARG A 71 20.64 17.87 -4.67
C ARG A 71 20.04 16.86 -5.65
N VAL A 72 19.36 17.41 -6.66
CA VAL A 72 18.78 16.63 -7.74
C VAL A 72 19.84 16.37 -8.81
N LEU A 73 20.22 15.10 -8.95
CA LEU A 73 21.09 14.59 -10.00
C LEU A 73 20.21 14.15 -11.17
N ASP A 74 20.05 15.03 -12.16
CA ASP A 74 19.39 14.67 -13.43
C ASP A 74 20.32 13.77 -14.25
N VAL A 75 19.91 12.51 -14.42
CA VAL A 75 20.72 11.51 -15.10
C VAL A 75 20.90 11.78 -16.59
N THR A 76 20.08 12.63 -17.21
CA THR A 76 20.22 13.00 -18.63
C THR A 76 21.25 14.11 -18.86
N GLN A 77 21.67 14.79 -17.79
CA GLN A 77 22.65 15.88 -17.84
C GLN A 77 24.06 15.39 -17.50
N ALA A 78 25.05 16.28 -17.67
CA ALA A 78 26.41 16.00 -17.24
C ALA A 78 26.46 15.73 -15.73
N PRO A 79 27.26 14.75 -15.26
CA PRO A 79 28.19 13.93 -16.02
C PRO A 79 27.62 12.61 -16.57
N TYR A 80 26.33 12.33 -16.36
CA TYR A 80 25.73 11.01 -16.56
C TYR A 80 25.32 10.74 -18.02
N PHE A 81 24.67 11.71 -18.66
CA PHE A 81 24.19 11.60 -20.05
C PHE A 81 23.44 10.29 -20.35
N ALA A 82 22.66 9.80 -19.39
CA ALA A 82 21.90 8.56 -19.51
C ALA A 82 20.91 8.65 -20.66
N ASP A 83 20.92 7.64 -21.51
CA ASP A 83 19.93 7.45 -22.56
C ASP A 83 18.54 7.20 -21.97
N ASN A 84 17.61 8.09 -22.30
CA ASN A 84 16.21 8.01 -21.90
C ASN A 84 15.29 7.56 -23.06
N THR A 85 15.85 7.06 -24.17
CA THR A 85 15.09 6.48 -25.29
C THR A 85 14.76 5.00 -25.09
N GLY A 86 15.53 4.31 -24.22
CA GLY A 86 15.41 2.88 -23.96
C GLY A 86 16.24 2.00 -24.91
N THR A 87 17.13 2.60 -25.71
CA THR A 87 17.93 1.91 -26.72
C THR A 87 19.17 1.25 -26.09
N SER A 88 19.95 2.03 -25.35
CA SER A 88 21.18 1.59 -24.70
C SER A 88 20.93 1.16 -23.25
N ASP A 89 21.74 0.22 -22.77
CA ASP A 89 21.71 -0.16 -21.36
C ASP A 89 22.37 0.94 -20.52
N VAL A 90 21.62 1.50 -19.57
CA VAL A 90 22.07 2.58 -18.70
C VAL A 90 22.30 2.12 -17.26
N THR A 91 22.35 0.81 -16.99
CA THR A 91 22.47 0.28 -15.63
C THR A 91 23.68 0.83 -14.90
N ALA A 92 24.86 0.83 -15.54
CA ALA A 92 26.08 1.33 -14.91
C ALA A 92 26.01 2.84 -14.61
N VAL A 93 25.42 3.62 -15.52
CA VAL A 93 25.27 5.08 -15.38
C VAL A 93 24.31 5.42 -14.24
N LEU A 94 23.16 4.75 -14.18
CA LEU A 94 22.19 4.96 -13.09
C LEU A 94 22.73 4.50 -11.74
N GLN A 95 23.47 3.38 -11.71
CA GLN A 95 24.14 2.94 -10.49
C GLN A 95 25.19 3.95 -10.02
N GLN A 96 25.96 4.55 -10.95
CA GLN A 96 26.91 5.60 -10.60
C GLN A 96 26.21 6.82 -10.00
N ALA A 97 25.09 7.27 -10.57
CA ALA A 97 24.32 8.39 -10.02
C ALA A 97 23.79 8.09 -8.60
N LEU A 98 23.32 6.86 -8.34
CA LEU A 98 22.90 6.42 -7.00
C LEU A 98 24.07 6.41 -6.01
N ASP A 99 25.25 6.01 -6.47
CA ASP A 99 26.46 5.96 -5.67
C ASP A 99 26.97 7.37 -5.34
N ASP A 100 26.96 8.28 -6.31
CA ASP A 100 27.32 9.68 -6.14
C ASP A 100 26.37 10.40 -5.20
N ALA A 101 25.05 10.17 -5.35
CA ALA A 101 24.05 10.70 -4.42
C ALA A 101 24.34 10.24 -2.98
N GLY A 102 24.63 8.95 -2.79
CA GLY A 102 24.89 8.37 -1.48
C GLY A 102 26.26 8.70 -0.88
N ALA A 103 27.24 9.11 -1.69
CA ALA A 103 28.57 9.51 -1.23
C ALA A 103 28.58 10.85 -0.48
N VAL A 104 27.51 11.65 -0.59
CA VAL A 104 27.38 12.95 0.06
C VAL A 104 26.58 12.84 1.36
N VAL A 105 27.04 13.51 2.42
CA VAL A 105 26.31 13.61 3.70
C VAL A 105 24.92 14.18 3.49
N GLY A 106 23.87 13.46 3.89
CA GLY A 106 22.46 13.84 3.64
C GLY A 106 21.91 13.36 2.29
N GLY A 107 22.71 12.63 1.51
CA GLY A 107 22.33 12.00 0.26
C GLY A 107 21.85 12.98 -0.82
N GLY A 108 20.98 12.50 -1.72
CA GLY A 108 20.42 13.27 -2.82
C GLY A 108 19.33 12.53 -3.59
N VAL A 109 18.78 13.20 -4.60
CA VAL A 109 17.74 12.65 -5.48
C VAL A 109 18.37 12.30 -6.82
N VAL A 110 18.33 11.04 -7.22
CA VAL A 110 18.62 10.61 -8.59
C VAL A 110 17.34 10.75 -9.40
N TYR A 111 17.29 11.76 -10.25
CA TYR A 111 16.12 12.10 -11.04
C TYR A 111 16.22 11.55 -12.46
N LEU A 112 15.20 10.81 -12.86
CA LEU A 112 14.99 10.25 -14.20
C LEU A 112 13.88 11.04 -14.88
N PRO A 113 14.19 12.07 -15.69
CA PRO A 113 13.21 12.75 -16.55
C PRO A 113 12.43 11.78 -17.42
N ARG A 114 11.36 12.27 -18.04
CA ARG A 114 10.53 11.50 -18.98
C ARG A 114 11.39 10.70 -19.96
N GLY A 115 11.03 9.43 -20.14
CA GLY A 115 11.71 8.53 -21.05
C GLY A 115 11.67 7.09 -20.58
N THR A 116 12.32 6.22 -21.35
CA THR A 116 12.55 4.83 -21.01
C THR A 116 14.02 4.62 -20.71
N TYR A 117 14.33 4.04 -19.55
CA TYR A 117 15.68 3.74 -19.11
C TYR A 117 15.84 2.23 -19.10
N ARG A 118 16.61 1.70 -20.05
CA ARG A 118 16.83 0.26 -20.19
C ARG A 118 17.90 -0.18 -19.19
N VAL A 119 17.55 -1.16 -18.37
CA VAL A 119 18.43 -1.76 -17.37
C VAL A 119 18.41 -3.28 -17.45
N ALA A 120 19.45 -3.92 -16.93
CA ALA A 120 19.49 -5.35 -16.67
C ALA A 120 20.42 -5.62 -15.48
N PRO A 121 20.20 -6.70 -14.70
CA PRO A 121 21.18 -7.12 -13.72
C PRO A 121 22.54 -7.39 -14.37
N PRO A 122 23.62 -6.72 -13.93
CA PRO A 122 24.95 -7.05 -14.39
C PRO A 122 25.31 -8.50 -14.07
N ALA A 123 26.27 -9.07 -14.80
CA ALA A 123 26.71 -10.44 -14.60
C ALA A 123 27.07 -10.70 -13.12
N GLY A 124 26.49 -11.77 -12.54
CA GLY A 124 26.71 -12.15 -11.14
C GLY A 124 26.03 -11.25 -10.09
N LYS A 125 25.23 -10.25 -10.49
CA LYS A 125 24.49 -9.40 -9.55
C LYS A 125 23.03 -9.86 -9.41
N PRO A 126 22.48 -9.86 -8.18
CA PRO A 126 21.08 -10.20 -7.95
C PRO A 126 20.13 -8.99 -8.16
N TYR A 127 20.62 -7.88 -8.72
CA TYR A 127 19.83 -6.67 -8.95
C TYR A 127 20.31 -5.93 -10.19
N ALA A 128 19.42 -5.16 -10.82
CA ALA A 128 19.83 -4.16 -11.83
C ALA A 128 20.34 -2.89 -11.15
N LEU A 129 19.58 -2.32 -10.22
CA LEU A 129 19.96 -1.13 -9.45
C LEU A 129 19.95 -1.42 -7.94
N LEU A 130 20.98 -0.95 -7.24
CA LEU A 130 21.09 -1.04 -5.78
C LEU A 130 21.14 0.36 -5.16
N ILE A 131 20.17 0.68 -4.31
CA ILE A 131 20.22 1.83 -3.41
C ILE A 131 20.73 1.34 -2.06
N ARG A 132 21.99 1.68 -1.72
CA ARG A 132 22.69 1.16 -0.52
C ARG A 132 23.02 2.20 0.55
N TYR A 133 22.49 3.42 0.41
CA TYR A 133 22.76 4.53 1.30
C TYR A 133 21.45 5.14 1.81
N SER A 134 21.44 5.59 3.06
CA SER A 134 20.36 6.40 3.61
C SER A 134 20.26 7.74 2.87
N ASN A 135 19.10 8.38 2.91
CA ASN A 135 18.85 9.69 2.28
C ASN A 135 19.03 9.68 0.75
N VAL A 136 18.87 8.55 0.07
CA VAL A 136 18.91 8.49 -1.40
C VAL A 136 17.50 8.26 -1.93
N VAL A 137 17.11 9.03 -2.93
CA VAL A 137 15.80 8.90 -3.58
C VAL A 137 15.99 8.60 -5.06
N LEU A 138 15.38 7.52 -5.55
CA LEU A 138 15.22 7.28 -6.99
C LEU A 138 13.87 7.84 -7.43
N ARG A 139 13.88 8.92 -8.21
CA ARG A 139 12.67 9.64 -8.61
C ARG A 139 12.51 9.67 -10.13
N GLY A 140 11.32 9.37 -10.64
CA GLY A 140 10.93 9.69 -12.01
C GLY A 140 10.09 10.97 -12.12
N GLN A 141 9.69 11.30 -13.35
CA GLN A 141 8.79 12.41 -13.66
C GLN A 141 7.30 12.06 -13.44
N GLY A 142 6.98 10.81 -13.13
CA GLY A 142 5.63 10.27 -12.94
C GLY A 142 5.54 8.85 -13.51
N ALA A 143 4.73 7.97 -12.91
CA ALA A 143 4.56 6.58 -13.37
C ALA A 143 4.05 6.43 -14.82
N THR A 144 3.54 7.52 -15.40
CA THR A 144 3.03 7.56 -16.78
C THR A 144 4.03 8.19 -17.76
N SER A 145 5.18 8.65 -17.28
CA SER A 145 6.16 9.42 -18.05
C SER A 145 7.59 8.85 -17.97
N THR A 146 7.97 8.27 -16.84
CA THR A 146 9.29 7.65 -16.62
C THR A 146 9.14 6.14 -16.49
N PHE A 147 9.82 5.41 -17.36
CA PHE A 147 9.75 3.95 -17.46
C PHE A 147 11.12 3.33 -17.22
N LEU A 148 11.26 2.54 -16.15
CA LEU A 148 12.42 1.71 -15.91
C LEU A 148 12.17 0.32 -16.53
N TYR A 149 12.87 0.04 -17.62
CA TYR A 149 12.69 -1.17 -18.43
C TYR A 149 13.76 -2.21 -18.09
N ASN A 150 13.40 -3.26 -17.38
CA ASN A 150 14.28 -4.43 -17.26
C ASN A 150 14.25 -5.25 -18.56
N SER A 151 15.39 -5.37 -19.23
CA SER A 151 15.51 -6.10 -20.49
C SER A 151 15.92 -7.57 -20.36
N ALA A 152 16.30 -8.01 -19.15
CA ALA A 152 16.65 -9.41 -18.90
C ALA A 152 15.39 -10.30 -18.80
N THR A 153 15.41 -11.43 -19.50
CA THR A 153 14.35 -12.46 -19.45
C THR A 153 14.55 -13.46 -18.31
N ASP A 154 15.81 -13.79 -17.99
CA ASP A 154 16.19 -14.60 -16.84
C ASP A 154 16.44 -13.70 -15.63
N MET A 155 15.47 -13.70 -14.73
CA MET A 155 15.44 -12.88 -13.52
C MET A 155 15.35 -13.74 -12.25
N ARG A 156 15.75 -15.02 -12.31
CA ARG A 156 15.61 -15.94 -11.18
C ARG A 156 16.29 -15.38 -9.93
N SER A 157 15.51 -15.15 -8.88
CA SER A 157 15.94 -14.53 -7.62
C SER A 157 16.64 -13.17 -7.79
N LYS A 158 16.35 -12.43 -8.87
CA LYS A 158 16.91 -11.09 -9.14
C LYS A 158 15.87 -9.99 -8.93
N ARG A 159 16.35 -8.76 -8.74
CA ARG A 159 15.54 -7.56 -8.50
C ARG A 159 15.78 -6.53 -9.61
N VAL A 160 14.76 -5.76 -10.00
CA VAL A 160 15.01 -4.60 -10.86
C VAL A 160 15.61 -3.49 -10.00
N VAL A 161 14.94 -3.11 -8.93
CA VAL A 161 15.46 -2.20 -7.91
C VAL A 161 15.55 -2.93 -6.57
N GLN A 162 16.74 -2.92 -5.98
CA GLN A 162 16.97 -3.37 -4.61
C GLN A 162 17.37 -2.17 -3.76
N VAL A 163 16.68 -1.98 -2.65
CA VAL A 163 17.07 -1.07 -1.58
C VAL A 163 17.53 -1.91 -0.41
N GLY A 164 18.71 -1.61 0.13
CA GLY A 164 19.22 -2.25 1.33
C GLY A 164 20.73 -2.13 1.49
N PRO A 165 21.25 -2.39 2.70
CA PRO A 165 22.67 -2.30 2.98
C PRO A 165 23.47 -3.26 2.11
N ARG A 166 24.67 -2.84 1.70
CA ARG A 166 25.58 -3.62 0.82
C ARG A 166 25.95 -4.98 1.42
N ASP A 167 26.16 -5.02 2.74
CA ASP A 167 26.51 -6.21 3.50
C ASP A 167 25.31 -6.63 4.36
N THR A 168 24.61 -7.70 3.98
CA THR A 168 23.44 -8.19 4.71
C THR A 168 23.83 -9.30 5.69
N THR A 169 24.59 -8.96 6.73
CA THR A 169 24.67 -9.77 7.97
C THR A 169 23.58 -9.37 8.97
N VAL A 170 22.84 -8.30 8.66
CA VAL A 170 21.74 -7.79 9.48
C VAL A 170 20.56 -8.74 9.36
N SER A 171 20.06 -9.20 10.49
CA SER A 171 18.87 -10.05 10.58
C SER A 171 18.10 -9.68 11.83
N TRP A 172 16.78 -9.73 11.74
CA TRP A 172 15.92 -9.59 12.91
C TRP A 172 15.71 -10.93 13.62
N THR A 173 16.15 -12.03 13.00
CA THR A 173 15.90 -13.40 13.44
C THR A 173 17.19 -14.11 13.86
N SER A 174 18.34 -13.47 13.74
CA SER A 174 19.61 -13.89 14.31
C SER A 174 20.35 -12.69 14.90
N ALA A 175 21.01 -12.90 16.04
CA ALA A 175 21.69 -11.82 16.75
C ALA A 175 22.92 -11.37 15.97
N SER A 176 22.96 -10.08 15.61
CA SER A 176 24.12 -9.45 14.96
C SER A 176 25.12 -8.86 15.98
N THR A 177 24.71 -8.77 17.26
CA THR A 177 25.54 -8.32 18.38
C THR A 177 25.26 -9.19 19.62
N ALA A 178 26.03 -9.00 20.68
CA ALA A 178 25.78 -9.68 21.95
C ALA A 178 24.36 -9.38 22.45
N ALA A 179 23.62 -10.44 22.79
CA ALA A 179 22.25 -10.33 23.28
C ALA A 179 22.21 -10.22 24.80
N THR A 180 21.27 -9.42 25.29
CA THR A 180 20.91 -9.30 26.70
C THR A 180 19.59 -10.02 26.94
N ALA A 181 19.58 -10.99 27.85
CA ALA A 181 18.35 -11.70 28.21
C ALA A 181 17.33 -10.77 28.88
N LEU A 182 16.05 -11.00 28.62
CA LEU A 182 14.98 -10.50 29.47
C LEU A 182 14.98 -11.28 30.78
N THR A 183 14.71 -10.60 31.90
CA THR A 183 14.64 -11.24 33.23
C THR A 183 13.21 -11.42 33.72
N GLN A 184 12.22 -10.95 32.95
CA GLN A 184 10.79 -11.15 33.18
C GLN A 184 10.09 -11.30 31.82
N ASP A 185 8.95 -12.00 31.81
CA ASP A 185 8.09 -12.06 30.64
C ASP A 185 7.62 -10.65 30.26
N ALA A 186 7.66 -10.33 28.96
CA ALA A 186 7.10 -9.10 28.44
C ALA A 186 5.68 -9.40 27.93
N PRO A 187 4.62 -8.82 28.53
CA PRO A 187 3.26 -9.07 28.07
C PRO A 187 3.02 -8.50 26.66
N ASN A 188 1.93 -8.93 26.04
CA ASN A 188 1.46 -8.30 24.81
C ASN A 188 1.24 -6.79 25.04
N GLN A 189 1.49 -5.95 24.03
CA GLN A 189 1.42 -4.49 24.11
C GLN A 189 2.41 -3.84 25.09
N ALA A 190 3.39 -4.57 25.63
CA ALA A 190 4.40 -3.98 26.50
C ALA A 190 5.23 -2.91 25.76
N THR A 191 5.45 -1.78 26.41
CA THR A 191 6.43 -0.74 25.98
C THR A 191 7.67 -0.72 26.88
N ARG A 192 7.68 -1.52 27.95
CA ARG A 192 8.77 -1.58 28.92
C ARG A 192 9.21 -3.02 29.08
N ILE A 193 10.51 -3.27 28.93
CA ILE A 193 11.10 -4.61 29.07
C ILE A 193 12.19 -4.60 30.14
N GLN A 194 12.19 -5.64 30.95
CA GLN A 194 13.10 -5.82 32.08
C GLN A 194 14.27 -6.71 31.63
N VAL A 195 15.50 -6.19 31.70
CA VAL A 195 16.68 -6.86 31.10
C VAL A 195 17.78 -7.15 32.12
N ALA A 196 18.63 -8.13 31.82
CA ALA A 196 19.73 -8.52 32.69
C ALA A 196 20.78 -7.41 32.89
N SER A 197 20.97 -6.55 31.88
CA SER A 197 21.86 -5.39 31.92
C SER A 197 21.39 -4.32 30.94
N VAL A 198 21.47 -3.06 31.33
CA VAL A 198 21.27 -1.92 30.41
C VAL A 198 22.59 -1.39 29.84
N SER A 199 23.71 -2.03 30.17
CA SER A 199 25.03 -1.62 29.66
C SER A 199 25.07 -1.68 28.14
N GLY A 200 25.52 -0.59 27.51
CA GLY A 200 25.60 -0.47 26.05
C GLY A 200 24.30 -0.07 25.35
N TYR A 201 23.21 0.18 26.09
CA TYR A 201 21.98 0.78 25.56
C TYR A 201 21.85 2.24 26.00
N THR A 202 21.53 3.12 25.06
CA THR A 202 21.20 4.52 25.29
C THR A 202 19.91 4.89 24.56
N VAL A 203 19.28 6.01 24.92
CA VAL A 203 18.16 6.57 24.14
C VAL A 203 18.60 6.73 22.68
N GLY A 204 17.73 6.36 21.74
CA GLY A 204 17.99 6.33 20.31
C GLY A 204 18.57 5.00 19.78
N THR A 205 18.95 4.07 20.65
CA THR A 205 19.53 2.79 20.22
C THR A 205 18.50 1.93 19.50
N TRP A 206 18.85 1.48 18.30
CA TRP A 206 18.06 0.51 17.54
C TRP A 206 18.30 -0.91 18.04
N VAL A 207 17.21 -1.62 18.32
CA VAL A 207 17.25 -2.96 18.89
C VAL A 207 16.26 -3.89 18.20
N VAL A 208 16.56 -5.18 18.29
CA VAL A 208 15.58 -6.24 18.07
C VAL A 208 15.26 -6.86 19.42
N VAL A 209 13.97 -6.93 19.75
CA VAL A 209 13.43 -7.67 20.89
C VAL A 209 12.75 -8.91 20.34
N ARG A 210 13.16 -10.11 20.78
CA ARG A 210 12.65 -11.37 20.21
C ARG A 210 12.66 -12.52 21.19
N ALA A 211 11.96 -13.59 20.84
CA ALA A 211 12.04 -14.91 21.45
C ALA A 211 12.20 -15.98 20.36
N ASP A 212 12.63 -17.17 20.75
CA ASP A 212 12.71 -18.33 19.85
C ASP A 212 11.37 -19.03 19.74
N LEU A 213 11.12 -19.70 18.61
CA LEU A 213 10.03 -20.65 18.51
C LEU A 213 10.44 -21.99 19.12
N THR A 214 10.27 -22.14 20.42
CA THR A 214 10.52 -23.42 21.10
C THR A 214 9.43 -24.44 20.77
N ALA A 215 9.68 -25.73 21.07
CA ALA A 215 8.65 -26.76 20.99
C ALA A 215 7.42 -26.45 21.87
N ALA A 216 7.65 -25.86 23.05
CA ALA A 216 6.56 -25.43 23.93
C ALA A 216 5.72 -24.32 23.31
N ARG A 217 6.37 -23.32 22.67
CA ARG A 217 5.68 -22.25 21.96
C ARG A 217 4.96 -22.76 20.71
N SER A 218 5.56 -23.65 19.94
CA SER A 218 4.91 -24.28 18.78
C SER A 218 3.67 -25.09 19.21
N ALA A 219 3.74 -25.82 20.32
CA ALA A 219 2.58 -26.51 20.89
C ALA A 219 1.49 -25.53 21.35
N GLU A 220 1.85 -24.43 22.02
CA GLU A 220 0.92 -23.36 22.41
C GLU A 220 0.16 -22.78 21.22
N LEU A 221 0.85 -22.62 20.08
CA LEU A 221 0.30 -22.08 18.83
C LEU A 221 -0.50 -23.12 18.02
N ASN A 222 -0.85 -24.26 18.61
CA ASN A 222 -1.51 -25.40 17.96
C ASN A 222 -0.75 -25.98 16.76
N MET A 223 0.56 -25.75 16.70
CA MET A 223 1.44 -26.27 15.64
C MET A 223 2.22 -27.50 16.08
N GLY A 224 2.29 -27.80 17.38
CA GLY A 224 2.90 -29.03 17.91
C GLY A 224 4.33 -29.21 17.40
N THR A 225 4.61 -30.34 16.76
CA THR A 225 5.93 -30.65 16.16
C THR A 225 6.08 -30.15 14.71
N THR A 226 5.13 -29.37 14.20
CA THR A 226 5.09 -28.97 12.78
C THR A 226 6.05 -27.81 12.50
N TRP A 227 6.17 -26.86 13.43
CA TRP A 227 7.14 -25.77 13.33
C TRP A 227 8.37 -26.04 14.20
N THR A 228 9.46 -26.44 13.54
CA THR A 228 10.73 -26.78 14.21
C THR A 228 11.89 -25.90 13.78
N SER A 229 11.75 -25.14 12.68
CA SER A 229 12.82 -24.39 12.03
C SER A 229 12.58 -22.87 11.93
N LEU A 230 11.43 -22.38 12.39
CA LEU A 230 11.10 -20.97 12.32
C LEU A 230 11.78 -20.19 13.47
N PRO A 231 12.18 -18.92 13.24
CA PRO A 231 12.97 -18.18 14.21
C PRO A 231 12.19 -17.63 15.42
N GLY A 232 10.86 -17.61 15.38
CA GLY A 232 10.04 -16.98 16.43
C GLY A 232 9.76 -15.48 16.20
N PRO A 233 8.95 -14.86 17.09
CA PRO A 233 8.54 -13.46 16.97
C PRO A 233 9.72 -12.52 17.19
N SER A 234 9.79 -11.47 16.37
CA SER A 234 10.87 -10.48 16.41
C SER A 234 10.35 -9.08 16.13
N PHE A 235 10.75 -8.11 16.96
CA PHE A 235 10.27 -6.73 16.90
C PHE A 235 11.45 -5.77 16.78
N TYR A 236 11.50 -4.98 15.71
CA TYR A 236 12.48 -3.90 15.56
C TYR A 236 11.97 -2.64 16.26
N ARG A 237 12.73 -2.12 17.21
CA ARG A 237 12.34 -1.03 18.12
C ARG A 237 13.48 -0.06 18.34
N GLN A 238 13.14 1.15 18.78
CA GLN A 238 14.09 2.10 19.31
C GLN A 238 13.94 2.21 20.83
N VAL A 239 15.06 2.27 21.54
CA VAL A 239 15.08 2.56 22.98
C VAL A 239 14.80 4.06 23.17
N VAL A 240 13.74 4.39 23.90
CA VAL A 240 13.33 5.79 24.19
C VAL A 240 13.59 6.20 25.63
N ALA A 241 13.81 5.25 26.54
CA ALA A 241 14.28 5.53 27.90
C ALA A 241 15.08 4.33 28.45
N VAL A 242 16.04 4.63 29.34
CA VAL A 242 16.85 3.64 30.05
C VAL A 242 16.81 3.95 31.53
N ASP A 243 16.37 3.00 32.33
CA ASP A 243 16.41 3.06 33.79
C ASP A 243 17.44 2.05 34.31
N ALA A 244 18.58 2.55 34.79
CA ALA A 244 19.66 1.72 35.30
C ALA A 244 19.37 1.15 36.70
N ALA A 245 18.56 1.84 37.51
CA ALA A 245 18.23 1.40 38.86
C ALA A 245 17.33 0.17 38.81
N THR A 246 16.34 0.19 37.91
CA THR A 246 15.45 -0.95 37.71
C THR A 246 15.93 -1.91 36.63
N ARG A 247 16.91 -1.55 35.79
CA ARG A 247 17.39 -2.31 34.60
C ARG A 247 16.32 -2.45 33.50
N MET A 248 15.61 -1.38 33.23
CA MET A 248 14.48 -1.36 32.33
C MET A 248 14.79 -0.55 31.07
N LEU A 249 14.37 -1.07 29.91
CA LEU A 249 14.35 -0.35 28.64
C LEU A 249 12.92 0.00 28.28
N THR A 250 12.68 1.23 27.85
CA THR A 250 11.41 1.65 27.24
C THR A 250 11.56 1.70 25.73
N LEU A 251 10.58 1.16 25.01
CA LEU A 251 10.51 1.01 23.56
C LEU A 251 9.56 2.05 22.96
N ASP A 252 9.84 2.47 21.74
CA ASP A 252 9.04 3.45 20.98
C ASP A 252 7.66 2.95 20.54
N ILE A 253 7.54 1.66 20.18
CA ILE A 253 6.28 1.01 19.79
C ILE A 253 6.02 -0.20 20.71
N PRO A 254 4.76 -0.40 21.17
CA PRO A 254 4.35 -1.59 21.89
C PRO A 254 4.73 -2.90 21.19
N LEU A 255 5.03 -3.96 21.94
CA LEU A 255 5.15 -5.31 21.38
C LEU A 255 3.81 -5.77 20.79
N ARG A 256 3.85 -6.53 19.69
CA ARG A 256 2.63 -7.03 19.01
C ARG A 256 2.24 -8.44 19.44
N GLN A 257 3.10 -9.10 20.21
CA GLN A 257 2.85 -10.37 20.90
C GLN A 257 3.64 -10.38 22.21
N GLY A 258 3.20 -11.18 23.18
CA GLY A 258 3.97 -11.43 24.39
C GLY A 258 5.26 -12.21 24.11
N LEU A 259 6.31 -11.94 24.88
CA LEU A 259 7.59 -12.64 24.84
C LEU A 259 7.87 -13.28 26.20
N LEU A 260 8.14 -14.59 26.20
CA LEU A 260 8.33 -15.36 27.43
C LEU A 260 9.81 -15.72 27.63
N ILE A 261 10.31 -15.62 28.85
CA ILE A 261 11.71 -15.97 29.19
C ILE A 261 12.00 -17.46 28.97
N ARG A 262 10.97 -18.32 29.09
CA ARG A 262 11.07 -19.76 28.76
C ARG A 262 11.47 -19.99 27.30
N ASP A 263 11.13 -19.03 26.43
CA ASP A 263 11.40 -19.06 24.99
C ASP A 263 12.65 -18.23 24.64
N ALA A 264 13.57 -18.09 25.61
CA ALA A 264 14.83 -17.35 25.47
C ALA A 264 14.65 -15.91 25.01
N ALA A 265 13.64 -15.21 25.55
CA ALA A 265 13.37 -13.81 25.25
C ALA A 265 14.59 -12.91 25.55
N ARG A 266 14.93 -12.06 24.58
CA ARG A 266 16.16 -11.26 24.60
C ARG A 266 16.07 -10.01 23.75
N VAL A 267 17.00 -9.09 23.98
CA VAL A 267 17.19 -7.87 23.20
C VAL A 267 18.66 -7.76 22.75
N TYR A 268 18.88 -7.28 21.53
CA TYR A 268 20.23 -6.98 21.02
C TYR A 268 20.20 -5.77 20.10
N ARG A 269 21.36 -5.11 19.96
CA ARG A 269 21.52 -3.95 19.09
C ARG A 269 21.61 -4.38 17.64
N VAL A 270 21.10 -3.56 16.73
CA VAL A 270 21.24 -3.79 15.29
C VAL A 270 22.18 -2.76 14.68
N PRO A 271 23.27 -3.19 14.01
CA PRO A 271 24.35 -2.28 13.61
C PRO A 271 24.03 -1.41 12.40
N ALA A 272 23.10 -1.79 11.52
CA ALA A 272 22.76 -0.96 10.35
C ALA A 272 21.32 -1.22 9.83
N HIS A 273 20.67 -0.14 9.42
CA HIS A 273 19.51 -0.11 8.53
C HIS A 273 19.74 1.06 7.55
N LEU A 274 18.98 1.11 6.46
CA LEU A 274 18.86 2.33 5.66
C LEU A 274 17.66 3.15 6.13
N SER A 275 17.77 4.46 6.10
CA SER A 275 16.69 5.37 6.46
C SER A 275 16.56 6.52 5.48
N GLU A 276 15.39 7.14 5.43
CA GLU A 276 15.13 8.26 4.54
C GLU A 276 15.35 7.91 3.05
N VAL A 277 15.04 6.66 2.68
CA VAL A 277 15.19 6.15 1.32
C VAL A 277 13.85 6.09 0.60
N GLY A 278 13.81 6.60 -0.62
CA GLY A 278 12.61 6.70 -1.45
C GLY A 278 12.75 6.09 -2.83
N VAL A 279 11.69 5.45 -3.32
CA VAL A 279 11.50 5.16 -4.76
C VAL A 279 10.16 5.74 -5.18
N GLU A 280 10.16 6.68 -6.13
CA GLU A 280 8.96 7.44 -6.41
C GLU A 280 8.77 7.86 -7.87
N HIS A 281 7.49 8.02 -8.25
CA HIS A 281 7.06 8.64 -9.51
C HIS A 281 7.65 8.02 -10.78
N LEU A 282 7.69 6.68 -10.86
CA LEU A 282 8.14 5.96 -12.05
C LEU A 282 7.37 4.65 -12.23
N ALA A 283 7.43 4.06 -13.42
CA ALA A 283 6.88 2.73 -13.65
C ALA A 283 7.98 1.72 -13.97
N ILE A 284 7.86 0.51 -13.44
CA ILE A 284 8.78 -0.61 -13.68
C ILE A 284 8.10 -1.62 -14.63
N GLY A 285 8.80 -2.00 -15.70
CA GLY A 285 8.33 -2.98 -16.66
C GLY A 285 9.42 -3.99 -16.96
N MET A 286 9.06 -5.27 -17.01
CA MET A 286 9.99 -6.36 -17.26
C MET A 286 9.72 -7.02 -18.60
N ARG A 287 10.80 -7.28 -19.35
CA ARG A 287 10.76 -8.09 -20.57
C ARG A 287 10.21 -9.48 -20.26
N GLU A 288 9.14 -9.89 -20.94
CA GLU A 288 8.56 -11.22 -20.79
C GLU A 288 9.59 -12.32 -21.08
N ASN A 289 9.52 -13.41 -20.32
CA ASN A 289 10.33 -14.59 -20.56
C ASN A 289 9.63 -15.48 -21.62
N PRO A 290 10.25 -15.74 -22.79
CA PRO A 290 9.60 -16.52 -23.84
C PRO A 290 9.72 -18.04 -23.64
N THR A 291 10.47 -18.51 -22.65
CA THR A 291 10.70 -19.93 -22.41
C THR A 291 9.42 -20.61 -21.91
N PRO A 292 8.98 -21.73 -22.52
CA PRO A 292 7.80 -22.48 -22.07
C PRO A 292 7.96 -23.09 -20.66
N GLY A 293 6.86 -23.60 -20.10
CA GLY A 293 6.84 -24.23 -18.77
C GLY A 293 6.55 -23.21 -17.68
N LEU A 294 5.27 -22.90 -17.50
CA LEU A 294 4.75 -21.97 -16.51
C LEU A 294 3.72 -22.65 -15.58
N ALA A 295 3.76 -23.97 -15.45
CA ALA A 295 2.88 -24.71 -14.55
C ALA A 295 3.22 -24.45 -13.07
N GLU A 296 2.33 -24.87 -12.17
CA GLU A 296 2.38 -24.59 -10.72
C GLU A 296 3.76 -24.88 -10.11
N GLU A 297 4.38 -26.02 -10.42
CA GLU A 297 5.64 -26.45 -9.80
C GLU A 297 6.87 -26.34 -10.73
N ASP A 298 6.70 -25.77 -11.93
CA ASP A 298 7.78 -25.67 -12.93
C ASP A 298 8.95 -24.79 -12.45
N TYR A 299 8.77 -23.98 -11.40
CA TYR A 299 9.83 -23.17 -10.80
C TYR A 299 11.01 -23.98 -10.23
N THR A 300 10.79 -25.29 -10.01
CA THR A 300 11.81 -26.25 -9.58
C THR A 300 12.52 -26.95 -10.74
N VAL A 301 12.00 -26.83 -11.97
CA VAL A 301 12.46 -27.57 -13.14
C VAL A 301 13.38 -26.69 -13.98
N GLN A 302 14.69 -26.94 -13.90
CA GLN A 302 15.67 -26.20 -14.70
C GLN A 302 15.34 -26.31 -16.21
N GLY A 303 15.38 -25.17 -16.90
CA GLY A 303 15.08 -25.08 -18.34
C GLY A 303 13.67 -24.58 -18.66
N THR A 304 12.79 -24.44 -17.67
CA THR A 304 11.45 -23.84 -17.85
C THR A 304 11.48 -22.32 -17.68
N GLY A 305 10.47 -21.62 -18.23
CA GLY A 305 10.25 -20.20 -18.00
C GLY A 305 10.01 -19.89 -16.52
N ALA A 306 9.21 -20.70 -15.84
CA ALA A 306 8.93 -20.58 -14.40
C ALA A 306 10.22 -20.60 -13.58
N TYR A 307 11.14 -21.52 -13.87
CA TYR A 307 12.43 -21.58 -13.19
C TYR A 307 13.24 -20.29 -13.40
N GLN A 308 13.27 -19.76 -14.62
CA GLN A 308 14.04 -18.56 -14.97
C GLN A 308 13.47 -17.26 -14.41
N VAL A 309 12.19 -17.22 -14.05
CA VAL A 309 11.55 -16.01 -13.48
C VAL A 309 11.22 -16.14 -12.00
N HIS A 310 11.44 -17.31 -11.43
CA HIS A 310 11.15 -17.63 -10.04
C HIS A 310 11.76 -16.59 -9.09
N GLU A 311 10.96 -16.10 -8.14
CA GLU A 311 11.31 -15.08 -7.16
C GLU A 311 11.78 -13.74 -7.75
N SER A 312 11.70 -13.50 -9.07
CA SER A 312 12.01 -12.18 -9.63
C SER A 312 11.13 -11.10 -8.98
N THR A 313 11.66 -9.91 -8.70
CA THR A 313 10.91 -8.85 -8.00
C THR A 313 11.16 -7.49 -8.63
N ALA A 314 10.12 -6.67 -8.76
CA ALA A 314 10.25 -5.31 -9.30
C ALA A 314 11.02 -4.40 -8.33
N LEU A 315 10.58 -4.34 -7.08
CA LEU A 315 11.18 -3.49 -6.05
C LEU A 315 11.25 -4.24 -4.72
N LEU A 316 12.45 -4.35 -4.16
CA LEU A 316 12.68 -4.86 -2.81
C LEU A 316 13.15 -3.74 -1.89
N MET A 317 12.45 -3.51 -0.77
CA MET A 317 12.87 -2.66 0.34
C MET A 317 13.36 -3.56 1.49
N ASN A 318 14.67 -3.72 1.63
CA ASN A 318 15.28 -4.64 2.60
C ASN A 318 16.07 -3.89 3.68
N HIS A 319 15.76 -4.13 4.97
CA HIS A 319 16.38 -3.42 6.10
C HIS A 319 16.26 -1.89 6.03
N VAL A 320 15.07 -1.41 5.68
CA VAL A 320 14.74 0.02 5.63
C VAL A 320 13.93 0.40 6.86
N VAL A 321 14.25 1.52 7.50
CA VAL A 321 13.49 2.16 8.58
C VAL A 321 13.13 3.56 8.11
N ASP A 322 11.87 3.99 8.24
CA ASP A 322 11.43 5.32 7.84
C ASP A 322 11.77 5.61 6.35
N GLY A 323 11.27 4.77 5.46
CA GLY A 323 11.39 4.92 4.00
C GLY A 323 10.04 5.01 3.29
N TRP A 324 10.04 5.20 1.98
CA TRP A 324 8.80 5.28 1.21
C TRP A 324 8.89 4.74 -0.21
N VAL A 325 7.73 4.31 -0.72
CA VAL A 325 7.49 4.01 -2.14
C VAL A 325 6.25 4.77 -2.55
N ARG A 326 6.36 5.71 -3.49
CA ARG A 326 5.27 6.66 -3.78
C ARG A 326 5.00 6.77 -5.26
N GLY A 327 3.76 6.54 -5.69
CA GLY A 327 3.39 6.70 -7.09
C GLY A 327 4.20 5.82 -8.03
N VAL A 328 4.51 4.59 -7.61
CA VAL A 328 5.23 3.61 -8.43
C VAL A 328 4.23 2.70 -9.15
N GLY A 329 4.33 2.63 -10.48
CA GLY A 329 3.49 1.79 -11.32
C GLY A 329 4.22 0.55 -11.85
N SER A 330 3.46 -0.43 -12.36
CA SER A 330 3.98 -1.40 -13.34
C SER A 330 3.39 -1.15 -14.72
N TYR A 331 4.15 -1.42 -15.78
CA TYR A 331 3.67 -1.27 -17.15
C TYR A 331 4.10 -2.44 -18.03
N ARG A 332 3.33 -2.73 -19.09
CA ARG A 332 3.71 -3.66 -20.15
C ARG A 332 4.73 -3.01 -21.09
N PRO A 333 6.00 -3.47 -21.14
CA PRO A 333 6.93 -3.04 -22.17
C PRO A 333 6.36 -3.28 -23.58
N PRO A 334 6.50 -2.35 -24.54
CA PRO A 334 6.00 -2.52 -25.91
C PRO A 334 6.53 -3.77 -26.62
N SER A 335 7.70 -4.23 -26.16
CA SER A 335 8.36 -5.43 -26.67
C SER A 335 7.67 -6.74 -26.28
N ASN A 336 6.85 -6.75 -25.21
CA ASN A 336 6.18 -7.97 -24.74
C ASN A 336 5.00 -8.30 -25.65
N THR A 337 4.88 -9.55 -26.06
CA THR A 337 3.74 -10.05 -26.84
C THR A 337 2.53 -10.30 -25.95
N GLN A 338 2.74 -10.76 -24.72
CA GLN A 338 1.69 -10.95 -23.72
C GLN A 338 1.44 -9.67 -22.91
N ASP A 339 0.31 -9.62 -22.20
CA ASP A 339 -0.04 -8.52 -21.31
C ASP A 339 0.64 -8.67 -19.93
N VAL A 340 1.97 -8.71 -19.96
CA VAL A 340 2.85 -8.92 -18.81
C VAL A 340 3.53 -7.61 -18.44
N HIS A 341 3.44 -7.22 -17.17
CA HIS A 341 4.14 -6.04 -16.64
C HIS A 341 5.38 -6.45 -15.81
N VAL A 342 5.22 -7.41 -14.90
CA VAL A 342 6.29 -7.95 -14.05
C VAL A 342 6.43 -9.46 -14.27
N LEU A 343 7.59 -10.03 -13.98
CA LEU A 343 7.83 -11.45 -14.24
C LEU A 343 7.28 -12.37 -13.15
N SER A 344 7.40 -11.99 -11.88
CA SER A 344 6.84 -12.74 -10.75
C SER A 344 6.30 -11.81 -9.66
N ASN A 345 7.17 -11.18 -8.87
CA ASN A 345 6.77 -10.39 -7.70
C ASN A 345 6.86 -8.88 -7.95
N GLY A 346 6.02 -8.12 -7.25
CA GLY A 346 5.91 -6.67 -7.33
C GLY A 346 6.81 -5.94 -6.35
N ILE A 347 6.19 -5.34 -5.34
CA ILE A 347 6.84 -4.65 -4.22
C ILE A 347 6.96 -5.63 -3.05
N ASP A 348 8.17 -5.75 -2.51
CA ASP A 348 8.50 -6.62 -1.38
C ASP A 348 9.13 -5.80 -0.27
N LEU A 349 8.49 -5.76 0.89
CA LEU A 349 9.03 -5.14 2.10
C LEU A 349 9.62 -6.23 2.97
N ASN A 350 10.92 -6.26 3.20
CA ASN A 350 11.59 -7.33 3.94
C ASN A 350 12.47 -6.79 5.06
N TYR A 351 12.27 -7.27 6.29
CA TYR A 351 12.96 -6.74 7.49
C TYR A 351 12.93 -5.20 7.53
N ALA A 352 11.81 -4.62 7.11
CA ALA A 352 11.62 -3.17 7.02
C ALA A 352 10.67 -2.69 8.11
N ARG A 353 10.79 -1.43 8.52
CA ARG A 353 9.95 -0.82 9.54
C ARG A 353 9.51 0.58 9.13
N ASN A 354 8.29 0.99 9.48
CA ASN A 354 7.80 2.34 9.23
C ASN A 354 7.95 2.76 7.74
N VAL A 355 7.75 1.82 6.81
CA VAL A 355 7.76 2.17 5.38
C VAL A 355 6.34 2.60 4.98
N THR A 356 6.22 3.70 4.24
CA THR A 356 4.95 4.09 3.60
C THR A 356 4.99 3.76 2.11
N VAL A 357 4.13 2.86 1.66
CA VAL A 357 3.84 2.60 0.25
C VAL A 357 2.52 3.30 -0.09
N GLU A 358 2.54 4.29 -0.97
CA GLU A 358 1.34 5.07 -1.29
C GLU A 358 1.13 5.33 -2.77
N GLY A 359 -0.13 5.24 -3.20
CA GLY A 359 -0.53 5.52 -4.58
C GLY A 359 0.17 4.64 -5.61
N CYS A 360 0.59 3.43 -5.24
CA CYS A 360 1.28 2.51 -6.14
C CYS A 360 0.27 1.63 -6.89
N GLU A 361 0.61 1.22 -8.11
CA GLU A 361 -0.22 0.32 -8.93
C GLU A 361 0.65 -0.77 -9.55
N ILE A 362 0.52 -2.01 -9.06
CA ILE A 362 1.32 -3.14 -9.53
C ILE A 362 0.38 -4.22 -10.05
N ASN A 363 0.61 -4.64 -11.29
CA ASN A 363 -0.31 -5.46 -12.05
C ASN A 363 0.40 -6.61 -12.79
N LYS A 364 -0.36 -7.65 -13.14
CA LYS A 364 -0.09 -8.63 -14.22
C LYS A 364 1.31 -9.25 -14.21
N PRO A 365 1.58 -10.14 -13.23
CA PRO A 365 2.79 -10.96 -13.26
C PRO A 365 2.68 -12.05 -14.32
N GLN A 366 3.81 -12.41 -14.96
CA GLN A 366 3.86 -13.51 -15.91
C GLN A 366 3.66 -14.86 -15.22
N TYR A 367 4.44 -15.12 -14.16
CA TYR A 367 4.40 -16.39 -13.44
C TYR A 367 3.66 -16.28 -12.11
N LYS A 368 2.69 -17.18 -11.92
CA LYS A 368 1.76 -17.21 -10.77
C LYS A 368 1.71 -18.59 -10.10
N GLY A 369 2.72 -19.43 -10.33
CA GLY A 369 2.81 -20.76 -9.73
C GLY A 369 3.22 -20.74 -8.25
N GLY A 370 3.55 -21.93 -7.75
CA GLY A 370 4.01 -22.18 -6.38
C GLY A 370 5.36 -21.53 -6.06
N GLY A 371 5.87 -21.79 -4.85
CA GLY A 371 7.20 -21.34 -4.44
C GLY A 371 7.35 -19.82 -4.21
N GLY A 372 6.28 -19.07 -3.95
CA GLY A 372 6.39 -17.64 -3.64
C GLY A 372 6.38 -16.71 -4.86
N ASN A 373 5.59 -17.04 -5.88
CA ASN A 373 5.53 -16.30 -7.15
C ASN A 373 4.18 -15.65 -7.41
N GLY A 374 4.20 -14.55 -8.17
CA GLY A 374 3.00 -13.78 -8.50
C GLY A 374 2.50 -12.88 -7.36
N TYR A 375 3.38 -12.50 -6.43
CA TYR A 375 3.04 -11.76 -5.22
C TYR A 375 3.27 -10.27 -5.47
N LEU A 376 2.18 -9.49 -5.60
CA LEU A 376 2.29 -8.10 -6.05
C LEU A 376 2.68 -7.14 -4.93
N TYR A 377 2.15 -7.36 -3.73
CA TYR A 377 2.54 -6.65 -2.52
C TYR A 377 2.84 -7.67 -1.42
N SER A 378 4.13 -7.96 -1.25
CA SER A 378 4.55 -8.89 -0.22
C SER A 378 5.10 -8.18 1.00
N ILE A 379 4.49 -8.47 2.14
CA ILE A 379 4.68 -7.74 3.39
C ILE A 379 5.41 -8.64 4.37
N ARG A 380 6.68 -8.29 4.61
CA ARG A 380 7.60 -8.90 5.56
C ARG A 380 8.28 -7.83 6.43
N SER A 381 7.46 -6.90 6.90
CA SER A 381 7.84 -5.68 7.60
C SER A 381 7.13 -5.54 8.94
N SER A 382 7.58 -4.61 9.78
CA SER A 382 6.83 -4.20 10.98
C SER A 382 6.32 -2.77 10.86
N ASP A 383 5.12 -2.50 11.37
CA ASP A 383 4.57 -1.15 11.52
C ASP A 383 4.67 -0.30 10.22
N SER A 384 4.45 -0.93 9.05
CA SER A 384 4.49 -0.25 7.74
C SER A 384 3.07 -0.01 7.20
N LEU A 385 2.91 1.03 6.40
CA LEU A 385 1.64 1.46 5.83
C LEU A 385 1.63 1.25 4.33
N VAL A 386 0.70 0.48 3.80
CA VAL A 386 0.35 0.49 2.38
C VAL A 386 -1.01 1.17 2.23
N LYS A 387 -1.05 2.33 1.58
CA LYS A 387 -2.29 3.09 1.41
C LYS A 387 -2.55 3.50 -0.03
N ASP A 388 -3.83 3.68 -0.35
CA ASP A 388 -4.28 4.24 -1.62
C ASP A 388 -3.71 3.51 -2.86
N SER A 389 -3.33 2.25 -2.69
CA SER A 389 -2.60 1.47 -3.70
C SER A 389 -3.51 0.43 -4.35
N VAL A 390 -3.09 -0.02 -5.53
CA VAL A 390 -3.85 -0.89 -6.41
C VAL A 390 -3.02 -2.12 -6.77
N SER A 391 -3.67 -3.27 -6.75
CA SER A 391 -3.14 -4.54 -7.23
C SER A 391 -4.13 -5.20 -8.18
N TYR A 392 -3.65 -5.69 -9.33
CA TYR A 392 -4.50 -6.40 -10.29
C TYR A 392 -3.82 -7.65 -10.86
N GLY A 393 -4.54 -8.77 -10.81
CA GLY A 393 -4.16 -9.96 -11.56
C GLY A 393 -3.03 -10.77 -10.94
N GLY A 394 -2.68 -10.57 -9.67
CA GLY A 394 -1.66 -11.36 -8.97
C GLY A 394 -2.07 -12.83 -8.77
N ARG A 395 -1.12 -13.65 -8.29
CA ARG A 395 -1.48 -14.93 -7.65
C ARG A 395 -2.12 -14.62 -6.30
N HIS A 396 -1.33 -14.01 -5.43
CA HIS A 396 -1.77 -13.30 -4.24
C HIS A 396 -1.50 -11.82 -4.48
N ASN A 397 -2.55 -11.00 -4.46
CA ASN A 397 -2.38 -9.57 -4.67
C ASN A 397 -1.67 -8.92 -3.48
N PHE A 398 -2.09 -9.26 -2.26
CA PHE A 398 -1.42 -8.95 -1.01
C PHE A 398 -1.14 -10.24 -0.23
N ASP A 399 0.06 -10.35 0.33
CA ASP A 399 0.44 -11.45 1.21
C ASP A 399 1.26 -10.96 2.41
N PHE A 400 0.95 -11.49 3.60
CA PHE A 400 1.76 -11.32 4.81
C PHE A 400 2.53 -12.60 5.11
N ARG A 401 3.83 -12.50 5.36
CA ARG A 401 4.69 -13.68 5.59
C ARG A 401 5.60 -13.47 6.79
N SER A 402 5.82 -14.51 7.59
CA SER A 402 6.81 -14.55 8.69
C SER A 402 6.37 -13.89 10.01
N MET A 403 6.92 -14.38 11.12
CA MET A 403 6.59 -13.94 12.49
C MET A 403 7.12 -12.53 12.86
N HIS A 404 8.00 -11.95 12.05
CA HIS A 404 8.45 -10.56 12.22
C HIS A 404 7.52 -9.57 11.52
N THR A 405 6.44 -10.05 10.92
CA THR A 405 5.49 -9.25 10.15
C THR A 405 4.32 -8.83 11.03
N THR A 406 4.45 -7.66 11.64
CA THR A 406 3.50 -7.23 12.67
C THR A 406 3.19 -5.74 12.62
N GLY A 407 1.99 -5.34 13.02
CA GLY A 407 1.61 -3.93 13.12
C GLY A 407 1.40 -3.21 11.78
N ASN A 408 1.46 -3.91 10.65
CA ASN A 408 1.30 -3.27 9.34
C ASN A 408 -0.16 -2.92 9.06
N VAL A 409 -0.38 -1.89 8.25
CA VAL A 409 -1.70 -1.38 7.89
C VAL A 409 -1.86 -1.37 6.37
N LEU A 410 -2.92 -2.00 5.88
CA LEU A 410 -3.46 -1.81 4.54
C LEU A 410 -4.64 -0.84 4.66
N PHE A 411 -4.50 0.38 4.14
CA PHE A 411 -5.52 1.41 4.25
C PHE A 411 -6.02 1.88 2.88
N ASN A 412 -7.33 1.80 2.65
CA ASN A 412 -7.96 2.37 1.44
C ASN A 412 -7.39 1.85 0.11
N ASN A 413 -6.94 0.59 0.10
CA ASN A 413 -6.40 -0.06 -1.09
C ASN A 413 -7.52 -0.66 -1.95
N ARG A 414 -7.25 -0.87 -3.25
CA ARG A 414 -8.09 -1.68 -4.13
C ARG A 414 -7.36 -2.94 -4.58
N VAL A 415 -7.99 -4.07 -4.30
CA VAL A 415 -7.48 -5.40 -4.63
C VAL A 415 -8.42 -6.03 -5.65
N SER A 416 -7.88 -6.54 -6.76
CA SER A 416 -8.72 -7.03 -7.84
C SER A 416 -8.17 -8.23 -8.59
N ASN A 417 -9.07 -9.15 -8.91
CA ASN A 417 -8.87 -10.24 -9.86
C ASN A 417 -7.62 -11.11 -9.56
N GLY A 418 -7.40 -11.47 -8.30
CA GLY A 418 -6.38 -12.45 -7.94
C GLY A 418 -6.70 -13.82 -8.55
N GLU A 419 -5.68 -14.63 -8.83
CA GLU A 419 -5.87 -16.04 -9.14
C GLU A 419 -6.17 -16.87 -7.86
N LYS A 420 -5.62 -16.38 -6.74
CA LYS A 420 -5.89 -16.84 -5.38
C LYS A 420 -6.23 -15.62 -4.52
N VAL A 421 -6.72 -15.90 -3.32
CA VAL A 421 -7.08 -14.90 -2.32
C VAL A 421 -5.90 -14.00 -1.95
N SER A 422 -6.12 -12.76 -1.55
CA SER A 422 -5.11 -12.07 -0.71
C SER A 422 -5.13 -12.68 0.68
N ASP A 423 -3.98 -12.87 1.32
CA ASP A 423 -3.94 -13.63 2.56
C ASP A 423 -2.87 -13.22 3.57
N PHE A 424 -3.14 -13.60 4.80
CA PHE A 424 -2.08 -13.92 5.75
C PHE A 424 -1.53 -15.27 5.32
N HIS A 425 -0.33 -15.28 4.75
CA HIS A 425 0.10 -16.37 3.89
C HIS A 425 0.81 -17.50 4.63
N MET A 426 1.68 -17.15 5.59
CA MET A 426 2.44 -18.14 6.36
C MET A 426 3.05 -17.58 7.64
N HIS A 427 3.21 -18.47 8.62
CA HIS A 427 4.08 -18.30 9.79
C HIS A 427 3.70 -17.15 10.73
N LEU A 428 2.42 -17.07 11.13
CA LEU A 428 1.89 -16.22 12.21
C LEU A 428 2.34 -14.75 12.17
N SER A 429 1.95 -14.00 11.14
CA SER A 429 2.09 -12.54 11.10
C SER A 429 1.02 -11.88 11.99
N ALA A 430 1.38 -11.42 13.18
CA ALA A 430 0.43 -10.96 14.20
C ALA A 430 0.06 -9.48 14.10
N ALA A 431 -1.15 -9.14 14.53
CA ALA A 431 -1.61 -7.78 14.75
C ALA A 431 -1.38 -6.86 13.54
N ASN A 432 -1.96 -7.21 12.39
CA ASN A 432 -2.00 -6.35 11.21
C ASN A 432 -3.44 -5.87 10.97
N LEU A 433 -3.59 -4.77 10.26
CA LEU A 433 -4.90 -4.13 10.02
C LEU A 433 -5.16 -4.02 8.52
N VAL A 434 -6.30 -4.55 8.09
CA VAL A 434 -6.89 -4.33 6.77
C VAL A 434 -8.07 -3.38 6.96
N ASP A 435 -7.84 -2.09 6.73
CA ASP A 435 -8.79 -1.01 7.00
C ASP A 435 -9.28 -0.40 5.69
N ASN A 436 -10.61 -0.38 5.51
CA ASN A 436 -11.23 0.25 4.36
C ASN A 436 -10.70 -0.27 3.00
N THR A 437 -10.24 -1.51 2.97
CA THR A 437 -9.73 -2.14 1.75
C THR A 437 -10.89 -2.66 0.91
N THR A 438 -10.74 -2.54 -0.40
CA THR A 438 -11.77 -2.88 -1.37
C THR A 438 -11.42 -4.14 -2.14
N LEU A 439 -12.34 -5.09 -2.11
CA LEU A 439 -12.21 -6.39 -2.75
C LEU A 439 -13.16 -6.47 -3.96
N TYR A 440 -12.60 -6.47 -5.17
CA TYR A 440 -13.38 -6.56 -6.41
C TYR A 440 -12.92 -7.77 -7.24
N GLN A 441 -13.78 -8.76 -7.41
CA GLN A 441 -13.41 -10.10 -7.89
C GLN A 441 -12.24 -10.65 -7.07
N GLU A 442 -12.33 -10.50 -5.75
CA GLU A 442 -11.25 -10.85 -4.83
C GLU A 442 -11.82 -11.19 -3.45
N ARG A 443 -11.03 -11.94 -2.67
CA ARG A 443 -11.28 -12.24 -1.25
C ARG A 443 -10.03 -11.97 -0.44
N PHE A 444 -10.22 -11.80 0.86
CA PHE A 444 -9.13 -11.75 1.83
C PHE A 444 -9.28 -12.85 2.88
N GLU A 445 -8.22 -13.61 3.12
CA GLU A 445 -8.23 -14.71 4.09
C GLU A 445 -7.18 -14.56 5.19
N ALA A 446 -7.62 -14.83 6.40
CA ALA A 446 -6.80 -15.07 7.58
C ALA A 446 -7.10 -16.49 8.07
N ALA A 447 -6.63 -17.52 7.36
CA ALA A 447 -7.03 -18.91 7.60
C ALA A 447 -5.83 -19.84 7.87
N ASP A 448 -6.07 -21.00 8.48
CA ASP A 448 -5.06 -22.05 8.61
C ASP A 448 -4.60 -22.53 7.22
N ARG A 449 -3.29 -22.57 7.03
CA ARG A 449 -2.64 -23.01 5.81
C ARG A 449 -1.69 -24.17 6.04
N SER A 450 -1.91 -24.92 7.12
CA SER A 450 -1.10 -26.07 7.52
C SER A 450 -0.76 -27.08 6.39
N PRO A 451 -1.63 -27.38 5.42
CA PRO A 451 -1.32 -28.33 4.35
C PRO A 451 -0.26 -27.85 3.33
N TYR A 452 0.14 -26.58 3.36
CA TYR A 452 0.99 -25.97 2.33
C TYR A 452 2.41 -25.70 2.84
N GLY A 453 3.36 -25.70 1.90
CA GLY A 453 4.76 -25.33 2.11
C GLY A 453 5.65 -26.48 2.60
N THR A 454 6.95 -26.38 2.31
CA THR A 454 7.96 -27.35 2.79
C THR A 454 8.12 -27.30 4.30
N THR A 455 8.23 -26.08 4.85
CA THR A 455 7.84 -25.82 6.23
C THR A 455 6.37 -25.44 6.19
N SER A 456 5.55 -26.12 6.99
CA SER A 456 4.11 -25.88 7.01
C SER A 456 3.83 -24.40 7.21
N HIS A 457 2.99 -23.80 6.37
CA HIS A 457 2.59 -22.40 6.52
C HIS A 457 1.84 -22.18 7.84
N GLY A 458 1.12 -23.21 8.31
CA GLY A 458 0.47 -23.29 9.61
C GLY A 458 -0.64 -22.26 9.84
N VAL A 459 -0.90 -21.96 11.12
CA VAL A 459 -1.71 -20.80 11.48
C VAL A 459 -1.02 -19.52 11.00
N THR A 460 -1.76 -18.66 10.31
CA THR A 460 -1.16 -17.61 9.48
C THR A 460 -1.09 -16.26 10.18
N THR A 461 -1.99 -15.99 11.13
CA THR A 461 -2.07 -14.73 11.86
C THR A 461 -2.82 -14.92 13.18
N THR A 462 -2.68 -13.94 14.07
CA THR A 462 -3.44 -13.74 15.29
C THR A 462 -3.62 -12.24 15.52
N GLU A 463 -4.71 -11.85 16.17
CA GLU A 463 -5.03 -10.48 16.58
C GLU A 463 -5.05 -9.47 15.41
N SER A 464 -5.14 -9.94 14.16
CA SER A 464 -5.29 -9.08 12.99
C SER A 464 -6.75 -8.71 12.77
N VAL A 465 -6.97 -7.54 12.16
CA VAL A 465 -8.27 -6.90 12.08
C VAL A 465 -8.63 -6.63 10.63
N PHE A 466 -9.81 -7.06 10.22
CA PHE A 466 -10.52 -6.50 9.07
C PHE A 466 -11.48 -5.44 9.58
N TRP A 467 -11.26 -4.18 9.20
CA TRP A 467 -12.07 -3.04 9.61
C TRP A 467 -12.73 -2.39 8.40
N ASN A 468 -14.05 -2.24 8.43
CA ASN A 468 -14.84 -1.57 7.39
C ASN A 468 -14.48 -2.01 5.95
N THR A 469 -14.27 -3.32 5.76
CA THR A 469 -13.84 -3.85 4.46
C THR A 469 -14.98 -3.76 3.44
N ASN A 470 -14.66 -3.29 2.23
CA ASN A 470 -15.63 -3.13 1.15
C ASN A 470 -15.57 -4.32 0.20
N GLY A 471 -16.47 -5.29 0.39
CA GLY A 471 -16.65 -6.40 -0.54
C GLY A 471 -17.55 -5.98 -1.70
N ALA A 472 -16.95 -5.67 -2.84
CA ALA A 472 -17.65 -5.10 -3.97
C ALA A 472 -18.09 -6.13 -5.00
N LYS A 473 -17.34 -7.23 -5.13
CA LYS A 473 -17.70 -8.34 -6.01
C LYS A 473 -16.90 -9.57 -5.58
N PRO A 474 -17.53 -10.72 -5.26
CA PRO A 474 -16.78 -11.93 -4.96
C PRO A 474 -16.14 -12.49 -6.24
N PRO A 475 -15.01 -13.19 -6.14
CA PRO A 475 -14.44 -13.93 -7.26
C PRO A 475 -15.21 -15.24 -7.49
N SER A 476 -14.91 -15.91 -8.61
CA SER A 476 -15.49 -17.21 -8.96
C SER A 476 -15.00 -18.37 -8.07
N TYR A 477 -13.88 -18.21 -7.36
CA TYR A 477 -13.31 -19.21 -6.45
C TYR A 477 -13.58 -18.85 -4.98
N GLY A 478 -13.60 -19.83 -4.07
CA GLY A 478 -13.56 -19.58 -2.61
C GLY A 478 -14.92 -19.47 -1.89
N GLY A 479 -16.04 -19.88 -2.50
CA GLY A 479 -17.37 -19.91 -1.83
C GLY A 479 -18.15 -18.60 -1.88
N THR A 480 -18.88 -18.24 -0.81
CA THR A 480 -19.76 -17.04 -0.75
C THR A 480 -19.29 -15.90 0.17
N SER A 481 -18.34 -16.13 1.09
CA SER A 481 -17.77 -15.09 1.98
C SER A 481 -16.64 -14.25 1.34
N VAL A 482 -16.70 -12.92 1.35
CA VAL A 482 -15.59 -12.09 0.82
C VAL A 482 -14.39 -11.99 1.77
N VAL A 483 -14.63 -12.23 3.06
CA VAL A 483 -13.60 -12.34 4.09
C VAL A 483 -13.75 -13.68 4.81
N ARG A 484 -12.65 -14.41 4.95
CA ARG A 484 -12.57 -15.58 5.83
C ARG A 484 -11.57 -15.30 6.94
N SER A 485 -12.00 -15.42 8.19
CA SER A 485 -11.16 -15.19 9.37
C SER A 485 -11.25 -16.39 10.31
N GLN A 486 -10.13 -17.10 10.43
CA GLN A 486 -9.91 -18.26 11.26
C GLN A 486 -8.52 -18.11 11.89
N GLN A 487 -8.37 -17.10 12.74
CA GLN A 487 -7.07 -16.77 13.32
C GLN A 487 -6.73 -17.71 14.48
N TYR A 488 -5.45 -17.79 14.84
CA TYR A 488 -5.08 -18.40 16.11
C TYR A 488 -5.55 -17.51 17.26
N GLY A 489 -6.24 -18.06 18.25
CA GLY A 489 -6.67 -17.30 19.43
C GLY A 489 -7.77 -16.30 19.10
N GLN A 490 -7.42 -15.01 19.05
CA GLN A 490 -8.38 -13.95 18.71
C GLN A 490 -8.11 -13.40 17.30
N GLY A 491 -9.18 -13.04 16.60
CA GLY A 491 -9.17 -12.33 15.34
C GLY A 491 -10.47 -11.54 15.20
N TYR A 492 -10.49 -10.57 14.28
CA TYR A 492 -11.55 -9.56 14.25
C TYR A 492 -11.99 -9.23 12.82
N VAL A 493 -13.30 -9.28 12.58
CA VAL A 493 -13.95 -8.75 11.37
C VAL A 493 -15.04 -7.78 11.82
N ILE A 494 -14.79 -6.48 11.69
CA ILE A 494 -15.64 -5.42 12.24
C ILE A 494 -16.05 -4.48 11.11
N GLY A 495 -17.35 -4.48 10.79
CA GLY A 495 -17.91 -3.70 9.70
C GLY A 495 -17.57 -4.28 8.32
N MET A 496 -18.60 -4.62 7.58
CA MET A 496 -18.52 -4.96 6.16
C MET A 496 -19.45 -4.06 5.37
N ARG A 497 -19.03 -3.64 4.19
CA ARG A 497 -19.84 -2.84 3.27
C ARG A 497 -19.68 -3.32 1.83
N GLY A 498 -20.47 -2.74 0.93
CA GLY A 498 -20.53 -3.12 -0.48
C GLY A 498 -21.65 -4.12 -0.76
N SER A 499 -21.68 -4.63 -1.98
CA SER A 499 -22.72 -5.57 -2.45
C SER A 499 -22.48 -7.01 -2.00
N ALA A 500 -21.29 -7.34 -1.51
CA ALA A 500 -20.91 -8.65 -1.02
C ALA A 500 -20.28 -8.55 0.37
N THR A 501 -21.03 -8.87 1.41
CA THR A 501 -20.62 -8.68 2.81
C THR A 501 -20.48 -9.99 3.59
N GLY A 502 -20.60 -11.14 2.93
CA GLY A 502 -20.48 -12.44 3.58
C GLY A 502 -19.13 -12.62 4.27
N VAL A 503 -19.15 -13.14 5.50
CA VAL A 503 -17.95 -13.44 6.29
C VAL A 503 -18.01 -14.88 6.77
N ASP A 504 -16.88 -15.58 6.68
CA ASP A 504 -16.71 -16.91 7.26
C ASP A 504 -15.78 -16.82 8.48
N VAL A 505 -16.34 -17.09 9.66
CA VAL A 505 -15.62 -17.20 10.94
C VAL A 505 -15.69 -18.62 11.53
N SER A 506 -15.87 -19.62 10.67
CA SER A 506 -15.88 -21.02 11.11
C SER A 506 -14.54 -21.41 11.75
N VAL A 507 -14.62 -22.26 12.77
CA VAL A 507 -13.44 -22.66 13.55
C VAL A 507 -12.91 -24.02 13.12
N THR A 508 -11.60 -24.16 13.18
CA THR A 508 -10.90 -25.45 13.23
C THR A 508 -10.34 -25.65 14.64
N THR A 509 -9.84 -26.85 14.93
CA THR A 509 -9.13 -27.11 16.20
C THR A 509 -7.95 -26.17 16.43
N LYS A 510 -7.27 -25.72 15.35
CA LYS A 510 -6.09 -24.84 15.45
C LYS A 510 -6.44 -23.37 15.63
N THR A 511 -7.64 -22.98 15.22
CA THR A 511 -8.09 -21.59 15.07
C THR A 511 -9.31 -21.30 15.94
N ALA A 512 -9.46 -22.02 17.04
CA ALA A 512 -10.47 -21.76 18.05
C ALA A 512 -9.94 -20.74 19.08
N PRO A 513 -10.81 -19.91 19.68
CA PRO A 513 -12.25 -19.75 19.42
C PRO A 513 -12.56 -19.09 18.07
N ALA A 514 -13.85 -18.96 17.73
CA ALA A 514 -14.27 -18.20 16.56
C ALA A 514 -13.89 -16.73 16.70
N ASP A 515 -13.41 -16.16 15.60
CA ASP A 515 -13.10 -14.73 15.52
C ASP A 515 -14.35 -13.89 15.77
N LEU A 516 -14.16 -12.70 16.36
CA LEU A 516 -15.25 -11.77 16.58
C LEU A 516 -15.70 -11.19 15.23
N ALA A 517 -16.98 -11.38 14.89
CA ALA A 517 -17.60 -10.75 13.74
C ALA A 517 -18.71 -9.77 14.16
N GLU A 518 -18.51 -8.48 13.89
CA GLU A 518 -19.50 -7.41 14.08
C GLU A 518 -19.93 -6.89 12.70
N VAL A 519 -20.79 -7.65 12.03
CA VAL A 519 -21.15 -7.41 10.60
C VAL A 519 -22.67 -7.35 10.36
N ALA A 520 -23.47 -7.35 11.43
CA ALA A 520 -24.92 -7.26 11.34
C ALA A 520 -25.42 -5.88 10.88
N GLN A 521 -24.67 -4.84 11.23
CA GLN A 521 -24.87 -3.47 10.76
C GLN A 521 -23.83 -3.16 9.68
N SER A 522 -24.22 -2.37 8.68
CA SER A 522 -23.32 -2.05 7.57
C SER A 522 -22.13 -1.21 8.07
N GLY A 523 -20.98 -1.43 7.45
CA GLY A 523 -19.78 -0.64 7.68
C GLY A 523 -19.91 0.83 7.28
N ASN A 524 -20.91 1.19 6.47
CA ASN A 524 -21.17 2.60 6.13
C ASN A 524 -21.53 3.45 7.37
N GLU A 525 -22.16 2.84 8.37
CA GLU A 525 -22.60 3.49 9.61
C GLU A 525 -21.61 3.27 10.78
N LEU A 526 -20.53 2.52 10.56
CA LEU A 526 -19.51 2.26 11.58
C LEU A 526 -18.74 3.54 11.93
N VAL A 527 -18.58 3.81 13.22
CA VAL A 527 -17.81 4.94 13.74
C VAL A 527 -16.65 4.42 14.60
N PRO A 528 -15.40 4.80 14.31
CA PRO A 528 -14.95 5.58 13.15
C PRO A 528 -15.01 4.78 11.83
N GLN A 529 -15.05 5.49 10.70
CA GLN A 529 -14.99 4.83 9.37
C GLN A 529 -13.64 4.14 9.10
N SER A 530 -12.57 4.62 9.73
CA SER A 530 -11.26 3.96 9.76
C SER A 530 -10.73 3.92 11.18
N LEU A 531 -10.35 2.72 11.62
CA LEU A 531 -9.67 2.51 12.90
C LEU A 531 -8.30 3.19 12.90
N TYR A 532 -7.54 3.01 11.82
CA TYR A 532 -6.18 3.55 11.69
C TYR A 532 -6.16 5.09 11.80
N VAL A 533 -7.04 5.77 11.05
CA VAL A 533 -7.11 7.23 11.03
C VAL A 533 -7.47 7.77 12.41
N ASP A 534 -8.50 7.22 13.05
CA ASP A 534 -8.95 7.67 14.37
C ASP A 534 -7.89 7.41 15.46
N GLN A 535 -7.25 6.24 15.47
CA GLN A 535 -6.14 5.96 16.39
C GLN A 535 -4.97 6.94 16.17
N THR A 536 -4.63 7.24 14.92
CA THR A 536 -3.55 8.18 14.60
C THR A 536 -3.89 9.61 15.04
N GLN A 537 -5.13 10.05 14.81
CA GLN A 537 -5.61 11.33 15.31
C GLN A 537 -5.56 11.40 16.83
N LYS A 538 -6.02 10.36 17.53
CA LYS A 538 -5.96 10.29 19.00
C LYS A 538 -4.53 10.35 19.53
N ARG A 539 -3.58 9.64 18.91
CA ARG A 539 -2.17 9.63 19.35
C ARG A 539 -1.45 10.95 19.05
N LEU A 540 -1.65 11.52 17.87
CA LEU A 540 -0.91 12.72 17.43
C LEU A 540 -1.58 14.04 17.85
N GLY A 541 -2.85 14.00 18.29
CA GLY A 541 -3.59 15.20 18.70
C GLY A 541 -3.90 16.18 17.54
N ARG A 542 -3.74 15.75 16.29
CA ARG A 542 -4.01 16.54 15.08
C ARG A 542 -4.76 15.72 14.05
N ALA A 543 -5.52 16.40 13.20
CA ALA A 543 -6.06 15.76 12.00
C ALA A 543 -4.90 15.22 11.17
N VAL A 544 -5.02 13.95 10.77
CA VAL A 544 -4.14 13.31 9.80
C VAL A 544 -4.94 13.30 8.50
N GLU A 545 -4.29 13.55 7.37
CA GLU A 545 -4.97 13.60 6.08
C GLU A 545 -5.79 12.32 5.83
N HIS A 546 -6.90 12.44 5.10
CA HIS A 546 -7.92 11.43 4.83
C HIS A 546 -8.79 11.05 6.06
N ASP A 547 -9.89 11.78 6.28
CA ASP A 547 -11.09 11.08 6.76
C ASP A 547 -11.35 9.97 5.72
N ALA A 548 -11.66 8.74 6.14
CA ALA A 548 -11.88 7.57 5.26
C ALA A 548 -12.99 7.76 4.20
N ARG A 549 -13.58 8.95 4.18
CA ARG A 549 -14.48 9.53 3.19
C ARG A 549 -13.76 10.06 1.93
N VAL A 550 -12.45 10.25 1.89
CA VAL A 550 -11.76 10.88 0.73
C VAL A 550 -10.91 9.89 -0.07
N LEU A 551 -11.23 9.68 -1.35
CA LEU A 551 -10.35 9.00 -2.32
C LEU A 551 -9.47 10.03 -3.03
N VAL A 552 -8.17 9.77 -3.12
CA VAL A 552 -7.19 10.67 -3.75
C VAL A 552 -6.56 10.00 -4.96
N TYR A 553 -6.59 10.72 -6.09
CA TYR A 553 -5.96 10.33 -7.34
C TYR A 553 -5.04 11.46 -7.80
N GLN A 554 -3.74 11.21 -7.71
CA GLN A 554 -2.68 12.13 -8.16
C GLN A 554 -2.65 12.15 -9.68
N ALA A 555 -2.90 13.30 -10.31
CA ALA A 555 -3.14 13.38 -11.74
C ALA A 555 -1.93 12.96 -12.60
N GLU A 556 -0.72 13.14 -12.07
CA GLU A 556 0.54 12.68 -12.66
C GLU A 556 0.66 11.15 -12.74
N ASN A 557 0.00 10.43 -11.83
CA ASN A 557 0.00 8.97 -11.77
C ASN A 557 -1.13 8.38 -12.64
N LEU A 558 -2.06 9.19 -13.12
CA LEU A 558 -3.14 8.76 -13.99
C LEU A 558 -2.72 8.78 -15.45
N LYS A 559 -2.66 7.60 -16.08
CA LYS A 559 -2.44 7.51 -17.52
C LYS A 559 -3.75 7.90 -18.22
N PRO A 560 -3.75 8.89 -19.13
CA PRO A 560 -4.94 9.15 -19.94
C PRO A 560 -5.32 7.91 -20.74
N THR A 561 -6.58 7.52 -20.68
CA THR A 561 -7.08 6.28 -21.29
C THR A 561 -7.57 6.47 -22.71
N SER A 562 -7.93 7.69 -23.07
CA SER A 562 -8.11 8.13 -24.45
C SER A 562 -7.72 9.60 -24.56
N THR A 563 -6.89 9.92 -25.54
CA THR A 563 -6.43 11.29 -25.82
C THR A 563 -6.54 11.54 -27.32
N PRO A 564 -7.55 12.29 -27.79
CA PRO A 564 -7.38 13.03 -29.03
C PRO A 564 -6.29 14.12 -28.88
N ASP A 565 -6.04 14.61 -27.65
CA ASP A 565 -5.17 15.76 -27.38
C ASP A 565 -3.96 15.45 -26.49
N PRO A 566 -2.80 16.11 -26.71
CA PRO A 566 -1.57 15.82 -25.99
C PRO A 566 -1.65 16.22 -24.50
N SER A 567 -0.98 15.45 -23.64
CA SER A 567 -0.77 15.80 -22.23
C SER A 567 0.64 15.42 -21.78
N SER A 568 1.11 16.05 -20.71
CA SER A 568 2.42 15.79 -20.10
C SER A 568 2.38 15.96 -18.59
N THR A 569 3.27 15.29 -17.88
CA THR A 569 3.52 15.58 -16.48
C THR A 569 4.66 16.59 -16.35
N GLY A 570 4.55 17.59 -15.48
CA GLY A 570 5.65 18.46 -15.05
C GLY A 570 6.02 18.19 -13.59
N VAL A 571 7.29 18.40 -13.23
CA VAL A 571 7.77 18.35 -11.83
C VAL A 571 8.12 19.76 -11.39
N GLU A 572 7.53 20.21 -10.29
CA GLU A 572 7.77 21.56 -9.74
C GLU A 572 7.37 21.67 -8.28
N ALA A 573 7.70 22.77 -7.64
CA ALA A 573 7.27 23.07 -6.27
C ALA A 573 5.80 23.53 -6.26
N GLY A 574 5.03 23.07 -5.27
CA GLY A 574 3.63 23.48 -5.06
C GLY A 574 2.57 22.37 -5.23
N PRO A 575 2.63 21.51 -6.27
CA PRO A 575 1.80 20.32 -6.35
C PRO A 575 2.07 19.39 -5.17
N GLU A 576 1.07 18.59 -4.79
CA GLU A 576 1.04 17.88 -3.51
C GLU A 576 2.18 16.88 -3.36
N LEU A 577 2.44 16.12 -4.42
CA LEU A 577 3.56 15.18 -4.51
C LEU A 577 4.62 15.65 -5.52
N GLY A 578 4.65 16.95 -5.82
CA GLY A 578 5.62 17.56 -6.74
C GLY A 578 5.37 17.32 -8.23
N GLY A 579 4.35 16.54 -8.60
CA GLY A 579 3.91 16.33 -9.98
C GLY A 579 2.64 17.10 -10.34
N VAL A 580 2.54 17.61 -11.56
CA VAL A 580 1.31 18.20 -12.11
C VAL A 580 1.06 17.70 -13.53
N ARG A 581 -0.20 17.47 -13.88
CA ARG A 581 -0.60 17.00 -15.20
C ARG A 581 -1.11 18.16 -16.06
N TYR A 582 -0.39 18.44 -17.13
CA TYR A 582 -0.76 19.43 -18.15
C TYR A 582 -1.54 18.80 -19.29
N HIS A 583 -2.71 19.36 -19.60
CA HIS A 583 -3.41 19.12 -20.87
C HIS A 583 -2.90 20.17 -21.84
N ASN A 584 -2.02 19.74 -22.76
CA ASN A 584 -1.25 20.61 -23.64
C ASN A 584 -2.10 21.09 -24.84
N THR A 585 -3.23 21.72 -24.54
CA THR A 585 -4.21 22.16 -25.53
C THR A 585 -3.96 23.60 -26.00
N SER A 586 -4.28 23.84 -27.27
CA SER A 586 -4.27 25.16 -27.90
C SER A 586 -5.66 25.64 -28.35
N ALA A 587 -6.73 24.86 -28.14
CA ALA A 587 -8.06 25.18 -28.67
C ALA A 587 -9.21 24.68 -27.79
N VAL A 588 -10.38 25.28 -27.97
CA VAL A 588 -11.65 24.82 -27.42
C VAL A 588 -12.04 23.47 -28.03
N GLY A 589 -12.59 22.58 -27.22
CA GLY A 589 -13.03 21.25 -27.62
C GLY A 589 -12.02 20.14 -27.32
N ALA A 590 -10.78 20.48 -26.95
CA ALA A 590 -9.76 19.51 -26.58
C ALA A 590 -10.15 18.71 -25.33
N LYS A 591 -9.86 17.41 -25.31
CA LYS A 591 -10.27 16.48 -24.25
C LYS A 591 -9.11 15.62 -23.76
N VAL A 592 -8.98 15.53 -22.44
CA VAL A 592 -8.15 14.52 -21.77
C VAL A 592 -9.03 13.68 -20.85
N THR A 593 -9.05 12.37 -21.09
CA THR A 593 -9.85 11.42 -20.31
C THR A 593 -8.98 10.56 -19.42
N TYR A 594 -9.34 10.46 -18.15
CA TYR A 594 -8.78 9.52 -17.19
C TYR A 594 -9.80 8.47 -16.85
N THR A 595 -9.40 7.20 -16.84
CA THR A 595 -10.22 6.15 -16.26
C THR A 595 -9.83 5.96 -14.81
N LEU A 596 -10.72 6.36 -13.91
CA LEU A 596 -10.57 6.11 -12.48
C LEU A 596 -11.28 4.82 -12.12
N HIS A 597 -10.66 4.02 -11.25
CA HIS A 597 -11.31 2.88 -10.64
C HIS A 597 -11.73 3.28 -9.22
N PRO A 598 -13.03 3.52 -8.96
CA PRO A 598 -13.50 3.87 -7.63
C PRO A 598 -13.09 2.81 -6.63
N ARG A 599 -12.74 3.23 -5.42
CA ARG A 599 -12.46 2.29 -4.33
C ARG A 599 -13.73 1.99 -3.54
N THR A 600 -14.74 2.85 -3.55
CA THR A 600 -16.02 2.53 -2.89
C THR A 600 -17.21 3.07 -3.68
N VAL A 601 -18.37 2.42 -3.52
CA VAL A 601 -19.64 2.89 -4.07
C VAL A 601 -20.21 3.98 -3.18
N GLY A 602 -21.05 4.84 -3.73
CA GLY A 602 -21.68 5.93 -3.01
C GLY A 602 -21.67 7.23 -3.78
N THR A 603 -22.12 8.30 -3.12
CA THR A 603 -22.12 9.65 -3.67
C THR A 603 -20.90 10.40 -3.14
N PHE A 604 -20.17 11.08 -4.03
CA PHE A 604 -18.94 11.80 -3.73
C PHE A 604 -18.99 13.20 -4.31
N ALA A 605 -18.62 14.20 -3.53
CA ALA A 605 -18.21 15.49 -4.07
C ALA A 605 -16.86 15.32 -4.77
N VAL A 606 -16.81 15.72 -6.04
CA VAL A 606 -15.59 15.75 -6.84
C VAL A 606 -14.90 17.08 -6.59
N ARG A 607 -13.71 17.03 -6.00
CA ARG A 607 -12.82 18.18 -5.85
C ARG A 607 -11.59 17.99 -6.72
N VAL A 608 -11.12 19.06 -7.32
CA VAL A 608 -9.93 19.05 -8.17
C VAL A 608 -9.01 20.16 -7.72
N ARG A 609 -7.78 19.78 -7.34
CA ARG A 609 -6.69 20.73 -7.14
C ARG A 609 -6.04 21.02 -8.48
N THR A 610 -5.88 22.30 -8.80
CA THR A 610 -5.37 22.79 -10.09
C THR A 610 -4.27 23.82 -9.90
N LYS A 611 -3.38 23.91 -10.89
CA LYS A 611 -2.40 25.01 -11.03
C LYS A 611 -2.96 26.11 -11.92
N ARG A 612 -3.37 27.23 -11.31
CA ARG A 612 -3.71 28.44 -12.05
C ARG A 612 -2.47 29.23 -12.45
N ASN A 613 -2.49 29.81 -13.65
CA ASN A 613 -1.43 30.66 -14.18
C ASN A 613 -1.89 31.48 -15.40
N ASN A 614 -1.04 32.35 -15.92
CA ASN A 614 -1.39 33.31 -16.98
C ASN A 614 -1.71 32.65 -18.34
N GLY A 615 -1.17 31.46 -18.61
CA GLY A 615 -1.40 30.70 -19.84
C GLY A 615 -2.39 29.55 -19.69
N ARG A 616 -3.33 29.64 -18.73
CA ARG A 616 -4.31 28.58 -18.46
C ARG A 616 -5.68 28.88 -19.06
N GLY A 617 -6.34 27.83 -19.53
CA GLY A 617 -7.68 27.87 -20.12
C GLY A 617 -8.80 27.68 -19.11
N GLN A 618 -9.98 27.45 -19.67
CA GLN A 618 -11.18 27.08 -18.94
C GLN A 618 -11.55 25.64 -19.27
N TYR A 619 -11.87 24.83 -18.26
CA TYR A 619 -12.29 23.44 -18.46
C TYR A 619 -13.69 23.16 -17.90
N ARG A 620 -14.30 22.07 -18.37
CA ARG A 620 -15.48 21.44 -17.78
C ARG A 620 -15.21 19.95 -17.58
N LEU A 621 -15.67 19.41 -16.46
CA LEU A 621 -15.59 17.98 -16.16
C LEU A 621 -16.89 17.29 -16.61
N ASP A 622 -16.73 16.16 -17.28
CA ASP A 622 -17.78 15.18 -17.54
C ASP A 622 -17.36 13.84 -16.91
N VAL A 623 -18.25 13.19 -16.15
CA VAL A 623 -18.04 11.82 -15.63
C VAL A 623 -19.01 10.87 -16.32
N ASN A 624 -18.47 9.89 -17.05
CA ASN A 624 -19.23 8.97 -17.91
C ASN A 624 -20.19 9.68 -18.89
N GLY A 625 -19.76 10.83 -19.42
CA GLY A 625 -20.57 11.63 -20.35
C GLY A 625 -21.62 12.53 -19.69
N VAL A 626 -21.67 12.59 -18.35
CA VAL A 626 -22.54 13.51 -17.60
C VAL A 626 -21.70 14.66 -17.05
N VAL A 627 -22.06 15.90 -17.38
CA VAL A 627 -21.39 17.10 -16.86
C VAL A 627 -21.47 17.13 -15.33
N VAL A 628 -20.33 17.29 -14.67
CA VAL A 628 -20.22 17.49 -13.22
C VAL A 628 -19.75 18.91 -12.95
N GLY A 629 -20.69 19.77 -12.56
CA GLY A 629 -20.42 21.18 -12.25
C GLY A 629 -20.45 22.13 -13.42
N GLY A 630 -19.93 23.34 -13.19
CA GLY A 630 -19.81 24.40 -14.20
C GLY A 630 -18.41 24.50 -14.81
N THR A 631 -18.24 25.48 -15.69
CA THR A 631 -16.94 25.85 -16.25
C THR A 631 -16.01 26.36 -15.17
N ARG A 632 -14.76 25.91 -15.17
CA ARG A 632 -13.71 26.33 -14.24
C ARG A 632 -12.62 27.06 -15.00
N ASP A 633 -12.34 28.28 -14.55
CA ASP A 633 -11.26 29.11 -15.07
C ASP A 633 -9.99 28.86 -14.24
N GLU A 634 -8.93 28.45 -14.94
CA GLU A 634 -7.61 28.28 -14.36
C GLU A 634 -6.72 29.51 -14.59
N TYR A 635 -7.22 30.58 -15.21
CA TYR A 635 -6.44 31.81 -15.36
C TYR A 635 -6.12 32.44 -14.00
N SER A 636 -4.88 32.91 -13.87
CA SER A 636 -4.43 33.79 -12.80
C SER A 636 -3.21 34.57 -13.26
N ALA A 637 -3.09 35.84 -12.87
CA ALA A 637 -1.92 36.65 -13.21
C ALA A 637 -0.62 36.10 -12.59
N THR A 638 -0.74 35.43 -11.44
CA THR A 638 0.36 34.75 -10.74
C THR A 638 0.06 33.26 -10.58
N THR A 639 1.10 32.45 -10.40
CA THR A 639 0.93 31.02 -10.12
C THR A 639 0.30 30.81 -8.75
N GLN A 640 -0.79 30.03 -8.71
CA GLN A 640 -1.44 29.61 -7.47
C GLN A 640 -1.99 28.19 -7.62
N PHE A 641 -1.96 27.42 -6.52
CA PHE A 641 -2.58 26.10 -6.46
C PHE A 641 -3.86 26.19 -5.64
N VAL A 642 -4.99 25.84 -6.25
CA VAL A 642 -6.30 25.97 -5.61
C VAL A 642 -7.11 24.69 -5.81
N GLU A 643 -7.88 24.31 -4.80
CA GLU A 643 -8.85 23.22 -4.91
C GLU A 643 -10.24 23.79 -5.16
N VAL A 644 -10.95 23.19 -6.12
CA VAL A 644 -12.33 23.56 -6.46
C VAL A 644 -13.23 22.34 -6.36
N GLU A 645 -14.38 22.51 -5.72
CA GLU A 645 -15.45 21.51 -5.76
C GLU A 645 -16.26 21.68 -7.04
N LEU A 646 -16.36 20.62 -7.83
CA LEU A 646 -17.00 20.64 -9.12
C LEU A 646 -18.49 20.31 -9.01
N GLY A 647 -18.83 19.28 -8.24
CA GLY A 647 -20.19 18.81 -8.01
C GLY A 647 -20.17 17.41 -7.42
N THR A 648 -21.30 16.71 -7.41
CA THR A 648 -21.38 15.34 -6.92
C THR A 648 -21.43 14.32 -8.05
N VAL A 649 -20.91 13.12 -7.78
CA VAL A 649 -21.03 11.94 -8.63
C VAL A 649 -21.45 10.75 -7.78
N THR A 650 -22.32 9.90 -8.30
CA THR A 650 -22.71 8.65 -7.63
C THR A 650 -22.14 7.46 -8.39
N PHE A 651 -21.34 6.65 -7.70
CA PHE A 651 -20.89 5.36 -8.21
C PHE A 651 -21.79 4.27 -7.64
N THR A 652 -22.52 3.58 -8.51
CA THR A 652 -23.38 2.45 -8.16
C THR A 652 -22.64 1.12 -8.12
N ASP A 653 -21.46 1.08 -8.74
CA ASP A 653 -20.55 -0.05 -8.78
C ASP A 653 -19.10 0.46 -8.73
N LEU A 654 -18.15 -0.46 -8.82
CA LEU A 654 -16.72 -0.15 -8.87
C LEU A 654 -16.13 -0.33 -10.27
N GLU A 655 -16.97 -0.27 -11.30
CA GLU A 655 -16.51 -0.33 -12.68
C GLU A 655 -15.67 0.90 -13.02
N PRO A 656 -14.84 0.82 -14.07
CA PRO A 656 -14.01 1.96 -14.48
C PRO A 656 -14.87 3.17 -14.86
N GLN A 657 -14.55 4.34 -14.30
CA GLN A 657 -15.27 5.59 -14.50
C GLN A 657 -14.44 6.55 -15.35
N ALA A 658 -15.02 7.07 -16.43
CA ALA A 658 -14.34 8.01 -17.33
C ALA A 658 -14.51 9.45 -16.85
N PHE A 659 -13.42 10.06 -16.38
CA PHE A 659 -13.32 11.47 -16.02
C PHE A 659 -12.74 12.24 -17.20
N THR A 660 -13.58 12.97 -17.92
CA THR A 660 -13.19 13.70 -19.13
C THR A 660 -13.14 15.20 -18.83
N PHE A 661 -11.95 15.78 -18.97
CA PHE A 661 -11.75 17.22 -18.86
C PHE A 661 -11.75 17.82 -20.27
N THR A 662 -12.77 18.62 -20.56
CA THR A 662 -12.91 19.30 -21.85
C THR A 662 -12.51 20.77 -21.71
N THR A 663 -11.60 21.25 -22.55
CA THR A 663 -11.29 22.68 -22.65
C THR A 663 -12.45 23.40 -23.33
N VAL A 664 -13.07 24.36 -22.66
CA VAL A 664 -14.29 25.05 -23.13
C VAL A 664 -14.07 26.51 -23.49
N GLY A 665 -12.92 27.08 -23.13
CA GLY A 665 -12.61 28.49 -23.37
C GLY A 665 -11.29 28.91 -22.76
N LYS A 666 -11.08 30.22 -22.67
CA LYS A 666 -10.04 30.83 -21.85
C LYS A 666 -10.48 32.21 -21.39
N ASN A 667 -9.94 32.67 -20.27
CA ASN A 667 -10.07 34.07 -19.88
C ASN A 667 -9.53 34.99 -20.99
N ALA A 668 -10.14 36.18 -21.18
CA ALA A 668 -9.67 37.15 -22.17
C ALA A 668 -8.21 37.56 -21.93
N ALA A 669 -7.79 37.64 -20.66
CA ALA A 669 -6.42 37.96 -20.26
C ALA A 669 -5.47 36.75 -20.29
N SER A 670 -5.98 35.54 -20.53
CA SER A 670 -5.13 34.34 -20.62
C SER A 670 -4.36 34.28 -21.93
N THR A 671 -3.08 33.93 -21.85
CA THR A 671 -2.21 33.75 -23.01
C THR A 671 -2.40 32.39 -23.70
N GLY A 672 -3.19 31.47 -23.14
CA GLY A 672 -3.36 30.12 -23.70
C GLY A 672 -4.57 29.35 -23.19
N TYR A 673 -4.70 28.10 -23.66
CA TYR A 673 -5.83 27.21 -23.36
C TYR A 673 -5.47 26.04 -22.43
N ASN A 674 -4.19 25.90 -22.04
CA ASN A 674 -3.70 24.78 -21.25
C ASN A 674 -4.47 24.59 -19.94
N VAL A 675 -4.72 23.34 -19.56
CA VAL A 675 -5.34 22.97 -18.27
C VAL A 675 -4.29 22.23 -17.44
N ALA A 676 -4.28 22.41 -16.13
CA ALA A 676 -3.28 21.85 -15.24
C ALA A 676 -3.91 21.24 -13.98
N LEU A 677 -3.95 19.91 -13.94
CA LEU A 677 -4.51 19.15 -12.82
C LEU A 677 -3.39 18.65 -11.91
N ASP A 678 -3.56 18.83 -10.61
CA ASP A 678 -2.67 18.30 -9.58
C ASP A 678 -3.31 17.05 -8.97
N VAL A 679 -4.49 17.18 -8.36
CA VAL A 679 -5.16 16.08 -7.65
C VAL A 679 -6.64 16.03 -7.98
N ILE A 680 -7.19 14.83 -8.15
CA ILE A 680 -8.63 14.57 -8.12
C ILE A 680 -8.98 13.90 -6.79
N ARG A 681 -9.87 14.53 -6.01
CA ARG A 681 -10.41 14.01 -4.75
C ARG A 681 -11.88 13.68 -4.89
N LEU A 682 -12.27 12.50 -4.38
CA LEU A 682 -13.67 12.08 -4.29
C LEU A 682 -14.03 12.02 -2.80
N VAL A 683 -14.76 13.02 -2.32
CA VAL A 683 -15.15 13.18 -0.92
C VAL A 683 -16.56 12.65 -0.73
N ARG A 684 -16.69 11.50 -0.06
CA ARG A 684 -17.98 10.85 0.23
C ARG A 684 -18.91 11.82 0.95
N GLN A 685 -20.13 11.92 0.42
CA GLN A 685 -21.23 12.73 0.96
C GLN A 685 -22.01 11.97 2.00
#